data_AF-A0A8C2Y1J4-F1
#
_entry.id   AF-A0A8C2Y1J4-F1
#
_cell.length_a   1.000
_cell.length_b   1.000
_cell.length_c   1.000
_cell.angle_alpha   90.00
_cell.angle_beta   90.00
_cell.angle_gamma   90.00
#
_symmetry.space_group_name_H-M   'P 1'
#
loop_
_entity.id
_entity.type
_entity.pdbx_description
1 polymer ?
#
loop_
_entity_poly.entity_id
_entity_poly.type
_entity_poly.pdbx_seq_one_letter_code
_entity_poly.pdbx_strand_id
1 'polypeptide(L)'
;MLLEYSKIFFFTYSVSEILEKHGLEKPISYVKNTQSSSEEARKLMVRLTRHTGRKQPPVGESHWRGLLQDMLTMQQNVYMCLDSDACYEIFTESLLCSSRLENIHLAGQMMHCSGCSINPPTSIAHKGKTQYRVSYKKSIDLVLAASREYFNSSTNLTDTCMDLARCCLQLITDRPPAIQEELDLIQALGCLEEFGVKILPLQVRLCSDRIGLIKECICQSPMCYKQSTKLLGLAELLRVAGEDPEERRGQVLILLVEQALRFHDYKAANVHCQELMATGYSKSWDVCSQLGQSEGYQDLATRQELMAFALTHCPPSSIELLLAASSSLKTEILYQRVNFQIHPEGGESISMSPLMSKALQEVSLGSNSADLLHWTTATTMKVLSNTTTTTKAVLQAVSDGQWWKKSLTYLRPLHGQEFGGVYQIGTRANEGLEKQGCHPFYESVISNPFVVEHIPVESLAEVLLRTGKLAETKTEGEEVFPTTEVLLQLASDALPNDMTLALAYLLALPQVLDANKCFEKQSHSALSLQLAAYYYSLQIYAQLAPCFRDKCHPLYRADPKELIKMVSRHVTLYGHEAWPEDLAALTKQLHYYNERLLDFTQAQILQGLRKGVDVQRFTADDQYKRETILGLAETLEENVYSIALSLAQRYSVSRWEVFMTHLEFLFTDSGLSTVEIENRAQSLHLFETLKTDPEGFHKHMVKYIYPTIGGFDHDRLLYYFTLLESCGCADLGKYAIQPETHVRLLKKFKVVASGLDYKKLTDENMNPLEALEPILSSQNILSISKLVPKIPGKDGRMLSPSSLYTIWLQKLFWTGDPHLVKQVPASPQEWLHAYDVCMKYFDRLLPGDLITVVDAVTFSPKAVTKVTKKIASRRLAILEEMNIILLVCQFETLQKYGYLYDLSRSEKEKVYNQAVTMCLDGQPLRMIQQLLEVAVGPLDISPKEIVQSAVTKIVSALSGGSADLGGPADPLHVLEGVVAAVHASVDEGEELVSSEDLLEWLRPFCANDAWPVRPRIHVLQILGQSFHLTEEDGKLLVFFRTEAILKATWPQRQVRVLLMQSSHCVHQYISLFQMPAFFSLQTSVTNNPWVRLATVMLTRCTTENKEGLGNEVLKLCRSLYNTEQMLPAEGVKELCSLLLGQALLLPSLKLLLESPDEHLHAMALDHITAIAKVNDSNCDQELLSLLLDAKLLVKCLSTPFYPRLIQHLLASPQLGRWDPEELARQLREAGHEAEAGSLLLAARGTHRALRTFSTALGAAQHWV
;
A
#
# COMPACT_ATOMS: atom_id res chain seq x y z
N MET A 1 -30.70 110.42 -37.99
CA MET A 1 -29.61 111.40 -37.77
C MET A 1 -29.94 112.46 -36.71
N LEU A 2 -30.56 113.61 -36.99
CA LEU A 2 -30.69 114.70 -36.00
C LEU A 2 -31.36 114.28 -34.67
N LEU A 3 -32.42 113.45 -34.73
CA LEU A 3 -33.08 112.88 -33.54
C LEU A 3 -32.22 111.85 -32.77
N GLU A 4 -31.26 111.20 -33.42
CA GLU A 4 -30.32 110.27 -32.75
C GLU A 4 -29.19 111.04 -32.07
N TYR A 5 -28.63 112.06 -32.73
CA TYR A 5 -27.64 112.95 -32.11
C TYR A 5 -28.19 113.66 -30.88
N SER A 6 -29.46 114.10 -30.91
CA SER A 6 -30.15 114.66 -29.75
C SER A 6 -30.31 113.65 -28.60
N LYS A 7 -30.75 112.41 -28.90
CA LYS A 7 -30.86 111.34 -27.89
C LYS A 7 -29.51 110.97 -27.27
N ILE A 8 -28.48 110.75 -28.09
CA ILE A 8 -27.13 110.42 -27.62
C ILE A 8 -26.56 111.55 -26.75
N PHE A 9 -26.72 112.81 -27.17
CA PHE A 9 -26.29 113.95 -26.35
C PHE A 9 -27.02 113.99 -25.00
N PHE A 10 -28.34 113.85 -24.98
CA PHE A 10 -29.15 113.81 -23.76
C PHE A 10 -28.71 112.69 -22.80
N PHE A 11 -28.49 111.47 -23.30
CA PHE A 11 -28.02 110.37 -22.48
C PHE A 11 -26.59 110.57 -21.95
N THR A 12 -25.65 111.07 -22.77
CA THR A 12 -24.29 111.39 -22.30
C THR A 12 -24.26 112.54 -21.29
N TYR A 13 -25.17 113.51 -21.40
CA TYR A 13 -25.35 114.58 -20.42
C TYR A 13 -25.91 114.04 -19.09
N SER A 14 -26.97 113.23 -19.13
CA SER A 14 -27.54 112.58 -17.95
C SER A 14 -26.51 111.71 -17.19
N VAL A 15 -25.62 111.02 -17.90
CA VAL A 15 -24.52 110.28 -17.27
C VAL A 15 -23.49 111.21 -16.63
N SER A 16 -23.21 112.37 -17.22
CA SER A 16 -22.36 113.41 -16.61
C SER A 16 -22.97 113.96 -15.32
N GLU A 17 -24.28 114.22 -15.30
CA GLU A 17 -25.04 114.69 -14.15
C GLU A 17 -25.07 113.65 -13.01
N ILE A 18 -25.24 112.36 -13.34
CA ILE A 18 -25.15 111.27 -12.36
C ILE A 18 -23.74 111.17 -11.75
N LEU A 19 -22.69 111.34 -12.56
CA LEU A 19 -21.30 111.35 -12.07
C LEU A 19 -21.02 112.55 -11.15
N GLU A 20 -21.52 113.74 -11.50
CA GLU A 20 -21.43 114.97 -10.70
C GLU A 20 -22.17 114.81 -9.36
N LYS A 21 -23.42 114.33 -9.36
CA LYS A 21 -24.24 114.00 -8.18
C LYS A 21 -23.49 113.13 -7.15
N HIS A 22 -22.61 112.24 -7.61
CA HIS A 22 -21.82 111.36 -6.74
C HIS A 22 -20.43 111.90 -6.38
N GLY A 23 -19.97 113.00 -6.97
CA GLY A 23 -18.67 113.63 -6.68
C GLY A 23 -17.54 113.26 -7.66
N LEU A 24 -17.86 112.76 -8.86
CA LEU A 24 -16.90 112.35 -9.88
C LEU A 24 -17.05 113.13 -11.19
N GLU A 25 -16.91 114.44 -11.14
CA GLU A 25 -16.95 115.32 -12.32
C GLU A 25 -16.05 114.81 -13.47
N LYS A 26 -16.67 114.60 -14.64
CA LYS A 26 -16.01 114.21 -15.90
C LYS A 26 -16.67 114.97 -17.04
N PRO A 27 -15.91 115.47 -18.03
CA PRO A 27 -16.49 116.18 -19.16
C PRO A 27 -17.30 115.21 -20.05
N ILE A 28 -18.33 115.71 -20.73
CA ILE A 28 -19.18 114.92 -21.65
C ILE A 28 -18.33 114.21 -22.74
N SER A 29 -17.20 114.82 -23.14
CA SER A 29 -16.23 114.21 -24.06
C SER A 29 -15.59 112.93 -23.52
N TYR A 30 -15.33 112.83 -22.21
CA TYR A 30 -14.83 111.61 -21.57
C TYR A 30 -15.86 110.49 -21.68
N VAL A 31 -17.12 110.76 -21.30
CA VAL A 31 -18.22 109.79 -21.38
C VAL A 31 -18.41 109.26 -22.80
N LYS A 32 -18.40 110.16 -23.80
CA LYS A 32 -18.50 109.80 -25.22
C LYS A 32 -17.30 108.97 -25.72
N ASN A 33 -16.08 109.27 -25.25
CA ASN A 33 -14.89 108.54 -25.65
C ASN A 33 -14.80 107.15 -24.98
N THR A 34 -15.37 106.98 -23.78
CA THR A 34 -15.36 105.70 -23.05
C THR A 34 -16.56 104.80 -23.35
N GLN A 35 -17.63 105.30 -24.00
CA GLN A 35 -18.89 104.57 -24.22
C GLN A 35 -18.76 103.20 -24.92
N SER A 36 -17.70 102.99 -25.69
CA SER A 36 -17.42 101.75 -26.44
C SER A 36 -16.32 100.89 -25.81
N SER A 37 -15.65 101.36 -24.75
CA SER A 37 -14.62 100.61 -24.04
C SER A 37 -15.20 100.00 -22.78
N SER A 38 -15.47 98.68 -22.84
CA SER A 38 -15.96 97.91 -21.69
C SER A 38 -15.02 98.03 -20.48
N GLU A 39 -13.71 98.07 -20.70
CA GLU A 39 -12.70 98.19 -19.64
C GLU A 39 -12.75 99.56 -18.94
N GLU A 40 -12.81 100.67 -19.69
CA GLU A 40 -12.90 102.01 -19.08
C GLU A 40 -14.27 102.28 -18.45
N ALA A 41 -15.34 101.74 -19.03
CA ALA A 41 -16.66 101.73 -18.41
C ALA A 41 -16.64 100.98 -17.06
N ARG A 42 -16.04 99.77 -17.00
CA ARG A 42 -15.88 99.01 -15.76
C ARG A 42 -15.04 99.78 -14.73
N LYS A 43 -13.91 100.37 -15.14
CA LYS A 43 -13.06 101.21 -14.27
C LYS A 43 -13.79 102.46 -13.77
N LEU A 44 -14.73 103.02 -14.52
CA LEU A 44 -15.54 104.17 -14.10
C LEU A 44 -16.57 103.73 -13.04
N MET A 45 -17.30 102.65 -13.28
CA MET A 45 -18.27 102.08 -12.33
C MET A 45 -17.59 101.71 -10.99
N VAL A 46 -16.41 101.06 -11.04
CA VAL A 46 -15.60 100.74 -9.85
C VAL A 46 -15.10 102.00 -9.12
N ARG A 47 -14.74 103.06 -9.86
CA ARG A 47 -14.36 104.35 -9.24
C ARG A 47 -15.54 105.01 -8.54
N LEU A 48 -16.73 104.95 -9.13
CA LEU A 48 -17.98 105.50 -8.59
C LEU A 48 -18.38 104.82 -7.27
N THR A 49 -18.41 103.49 -7.24
CA THR A 49 -18.74 102.73 -6.02
C THR A 49 -17.69 102.91 -4.92
N ARG A 50 -16.39 102.86 -5.25
CA ARG A 50 -15.31 103.10 -4.29
C ARG A 50 -15.29 104.52 -3.74
N HIS A 51 -15.66 105.52 -4.53
CA HIS A 51 -15.76 106.90 -4.04
C HIS A 51 -16.91 107.03 -3.02
N THR A 52 -18.08 106.46 -3.30
CA THR A 52 -19.21 106.45 -2.35
C THR A 52 -18.90 105.64 -1.08
N GLY A 53 -18.22 104.50 -1.19
CA GLY A 53 -17.78 103.70 -0.02
C GLY A 53 -16.75 104.40 0.89
N ARG A 54 -16.09 105.46 0.41
CA ARG A 54 -15.11 106.26 1.18
C ARG A 54 -15.67 107.54 1.79
N LYS A 55 -16.96 107.85 1.60
CA LYS A 55 -17.58 109.05 2.18
C LYS A 55 -17.67 108.93 3.70
N GLN A 56 -17.42 110.04 4.40
CA GLN A 56 -17.67 110.20 5.83
C GLN A 56 -18.66 111.35 6.06
N PRO A 57 -19.73 111.17 6.86
CA PRO A 57 -20.15 109.93 7.52
C PRO A 57 -20.52 108.81 6.52
N PRO A 58 -20.48 107.53 6.94
CA PRO A 58 -20.81 106.41 6.07
C PRO A 58 -22.25 106.50 5.58
N VAL A 59 -22.47 106.11 4.33
CA VAL A 59 -23.77 106.19 3.67
C VAL A 59 -24.66 104.98 4.03
N GLY A 60 -25.94 105.23 4.34
CA GLY A 60 -26.89 104.18 4.68
C GLY A 60 -27.40 103.39 3.46
N GLU A 61 -28.06 102.26 3.72
CA GLU A 61 -28.61 101.33 2.72
C GLU A 61 -29.40 102.02 1.59
N SER A 62 -30.24 103.00 1.91
CA SER A 62 -31.05 103.73 0.94
C SER A 62 -30.20 104.48 -0.10
N HIS A 63 -29.06 105.02 0.30
CA HIS A 63 -28.13 105.72 -0.58
C HIS A 63 -27.35 104.74 -1.48
N TRP A 64 -26.96 103.58 -0.93
CA TRP A 64 -26.37 102.49 -1.71
C TRP A 64 -27.34 101.95 -2.78
N ARG A 65 -28.61 101.68 -2.42
CA ARG A 65 -29.64 101.26 -3.39
C ARG A 65 -29.91 102.34 -4.45
N GLY A 66 -29.85 103.62 -4.07
CA GLY A 66 -29.91 104.75 -5.01
C GLY A 66 -28.74 104.77 -6.00
N LEU A 67 -27.51 104.55 -5.51
CA LEU A 67 -26.31 104.45 -6.36
C LEU A 67 -26.41 103.30 -7.36
N LEU A 68 -26.90 102.13 -6.96
CA LEU A 68 -27.10 101.00 -7.88
C LEU A 68 -28.08 101.35 -9.01
N GLN A 69 -29.18 102.04 -8.68
CA GLN A 69 -30.13 102.51 -9.69
C GLN A 69 -29.51 103.56 -10.64
N ASP A 70 -28.67 104.45 -10.12
CA ASP A 70 -27.90 105.41 -10.92
C ASP A 70 -26.90 104.70 -11.85
N MET A 71 -26.16 103.68 -11.36
CA MET A 71 -25.25 102.86 -12.17
C MET A 71 -25.98 102.11 -13.28
N LEU A 72 -27.12 101.50 -12.99
CA LEU A 72 -27.95 100.83 -13.98
C LEU A 72 -28.52 101.83 -15.00
N THR A 73 -28.81 103.06 -14.59
CA THR A 73 -29.24 104.13 -15.50
C THR A 73 -28.10 104.56 -16.43
N MET A 74 -26.86 104.66 -15.92
CA MET A 74 -25.67 104.91 -16.75
C MET A 74 -25.38 103.76 -17.73
N GLN A 75 -25.57 102.52 -17.30
CA GLN A 75 -25.47 101.33 -18.15
C GLN A 75 -26.55 101.33 -19.23
N GLN A 76 -27.81 101.55 -18.88
CA GLN A 76 -28.97 101.55 -19.79
C GLN A 76 -29.01 102.72 -20.79
N ASN A 77 -28.35 103.85 -20.48
CA ASN A 77 -28.40 105.05 -21.32
C ASN A 77 -27.16 105.23 -22.21
N VAL A 78 -25.97 104.78 -21.78
CA VAL A 78 -24.70 105.05 -22.49
C VAL A 78 -23.80 103.81 -22.57
N TYR A 79 -23.55 103.14 -21.45
CA TYR A 79 -22.55 102.06 -21.38
C TYR A 79 -23.12 100.68 -21.76
N MET A 80 -23.69 100.58 -22.98
CA MET A 80 -24.16 99.31 -23.57
C MET A 80 -23.08 98.22 -23.65
N CYS A 81 -21.80 98.60 -23.58
CA CYS A 81 -20.66 97.68 -23.56
C CYS A 81 -20.46 96.94 -22.22
N LEU A 82 -21.35 97.15 -21.24
CA LEU A 82 -21.43 96.41 -19.99
C LEU A 82 -22.83 95.80 -19.87
N ASP A 83 -22.89 94.53 -19.47
CA ASP A 83 -24.16 93.91 -19.06
C ASP A 83 -24.65 94.50 -17.73
N SER A 84 -25.97 94.44 -17.49
CA SER A 84 -26.56 94.80 -16.18
C SER A 84 -25.87 94.07 -15.04
N ASP A 85 -25.55 92.81 -15.27
CA ASP A 85 -25.00 91.85 -14.33
C ASP A 85 -23.62 92.30 -13.85
N ALA A 86 -22.82 92.92 -14.73
CA ALA A 86 -21.53 93.51 -14.37
C ALA A 86 -21.67 94.69 -13.41
N CYS A 87 -22.74 95.50 -13.52
CA CYS A 87 -23.02 96.56 -12.54
C CYS A 87 -23.39 95.98 -11.17
N TYR A 88 -24.17 94.90 -11.11
CA TYR A 88 -24.46 94.20 -9.86
C TYR A 88 -23.21 93.52 -9.26
N GLU A 89 -22.34 92.89 -10.07
CA GLU A 89 -21.07 92.33 -9.61
C GLU A 89 -20.18 93.42 -8.98
N ILE A 90 -19.93 94.53 -9.68
CA ILE A 90 -19.10 95.66 -9.20
C ILE A 90 -19.67 96.28 -7.93
N PHE A 91 -20.99 96.43 -7.86
CA PHE A 91 -21.68 96.98 -6.70
C PHE A 91 -21.54 96.06 -5.47
N THR A 92 -21.80 94.77 -5.64
CA THR A 92 -21.63 93.75 -4.60
C THR A 92 -20.17 93.63 -4.14
N GLU A 93 -19.21 93.60 -5.06
CA GLU A 93 -17.76 93.65 -4.77
C GLU A 93 -17.42 94.85 -3.87
N SER A 94 -17.96 96.02 -4.21
CA SER A 94 -17.69 97.27 -3.50
C SER A 94 -18.35 97.36 -2.12
N LEU A 95 -19.52 96.72 -1.94
CA LEU A 95 -20.15 96.58 -0.63
C LEU A 95 -19.37 95.62 0.27
N LEU A 96 -18.92 94.48 -0.27
CA LEU A 96 -18.12 93.50 0.45
C LEU A 96 -16.80 94.11 0.93
N CYS A 97 -16.07 94.83 0.08
CA CYS A 97 -14.78 95.48 0.40
C CYS A 97 -14.91 96.87 1.09
N SER A 98 -16.06 97.21 1.68
CA SER A 98 -16.32 98.54 2.27
C SER A 98 -15.89 98.72 3.74
N SER A 99 -15.25 97.72 4.34
CA SER A 99 -14.83 97.66 5.76
C SER A 99 -15.98 97.89 6.77
N ARG A 100 -17.21 97.53 6.42
CA ARG A 100 -18.41 97.72 7.28
C ARG A 100 -19.34 96.50 7.24
N LEU A 101 -19.70 96.00 8.42
CA LEU A 101 -20.57 94.82 8.58
C LEU A 101 -21.97 95.00 7.95
N GLU A 102 -22.58 96.18 8.12
CA GLU A 102 -23.89 96.52 7.57
C GLU A 102 -23.93 96.40 6.03
N ASN A 103 -22.87 96.86 5.37
CA ASN A 103 -22.72 96.78 3.91
C ASN A 103 -22.47 95.34 3.44
N ILE A 104 -21.72 94.53 4.21
CA ILE A 104 -21.50 93.11 3.92
C ILE A 104 -22.84 92.35 3.99
N HIS A 105 -23.69 92.62 4.99
CA HIS A 105 -25.04 92.05 5.03
C HIS A 105 -25.93 92.52 3.87
N LEU A 106 -25.83 93.79 3.46
CA LEU A 106 -26.52 94.31 2.27
C LEU A 106 -26.06 93.60 0.98
N ALA A 107 -24.76 93.32 0.85
CA ALA A 107 -24.21 92.54 -0.26
C ALA A 107 -24.81 91.13 -0.32
N GLY A 108 -24.95 90.47 0.84
CA GLY A 108 -25.61 89.16 0.95
C GLY A 108 -27.04 89.14 0.41
N GLN A 109 -27.83 90.20 0.59
CA GLN A 109 -29.18 90.30 0.03
C GLN A 109 -29.20 90.38 -1.51
N MET A 110 -28.09 90.80 -2.12
CA MET A 110 -27.89 91.00 -3.57
C MET A 110 -27.20 89.81 -4.25
N MET A 111 -26.94 88.72 -3.52
CA MET A 111 -26.27 87.51 -3.98
C MET A 111 -27.17 86.27 -3.84
N HIS A 112 -26.91 85.25 -4.66
CA HIS A 112 -27.32 83.89 -4.31
C HIS A 112 -26.36 83.32 -3.25
N CYS A 113 -26.89 83.07 -2.04
CA CYS A 113 -26.13 82.59 -0.87
C CYS A 113 -26.14 81.05 -0.68
N SER A 114 -26.90 80.33 -1.51
CA SER A 114 -26.89 78.87 -1.59
C SER A 114 -27.21 78.39 -3.00
N GLY A 115 -26.60 77.28 -3.42
CA GLY A 115 -26.86 76.59 -4.69
C GLY A 115 -28.25 75.95 -4.75
N CYS A 116 -28.86 75.63 -3.60
CA CYS A 116 -30.23 75.12 -3.51
C CYS A 116 -31.28 76.24 -3.47
N SER A 117 -31.22 77.20 -4.41
CA SER A 117 -32.33 78.14 -4.60
C SER A 117 -33.48 77.47 -5.36
N ILE A 118 -34.27 76.67 -4.64
CA ILE A 118 -35.63 76.30 -5.07
C ILE A 118 -36.40 77.61 -5.25
N ASN A 119 -36.85 77.89 -6.48
CA ASN A 119 -37.87 78.90 -6.72
C ASN A 119 -39.12 78.48 -5.93
N PRO A 120 -39.62 79.27 -4.95
CA PRO A 120 -40.89 78.95 -4.32
C PRO A 120 -42.00 78.98 -5.38
N PRO A 121 -42.91 78.00 -5.40
CA PRO A 121 -43.96 77.93 -6.41
C PRO A 121 -44.92 79.12 -6.30
N THR A 122 -45.49 79.50 -7.44
CA THR A 122 -46.30 80.70 -7.64
C THR A 122 -47.61 80.74 -6.83
N SER A 123 -47.63 81.51 -5.74
CA SER A 123 -48.78 82.24 -5.18
C SER A 123 -48.27 83.03 -3.95
N ILE A 124 -48.39 84.35 -3.80
CA ILE A 124 -49.52 85.25 -4.09
C ILE A 124 -49.01 86.49 -4.85
N ALA A 125 -49.84 87.04 -5.75
CA ALA A 125 -49.50 88.25 -6.49
C ALA A 125 -49.39 89.48 -5.57
N HIS A 126 -48.16 89.94 -5.33
CA HIS A 126 -47.87 91.34 -5.03
C HIS A 126 -46.97 91.88 -6.15
N LYS A 127 -47.35 93.03 -6.73
CA LYS A 127 -46.60 93.68 -7.81
C LYS A 127 -45.30 94.29 -7.27
N GLY A 128 -44.26 93.46 -7.14
CA GLY A 128 -42.89 93.87 -6.85
C GLY A 128 -41.95 93.24 -7.88
N LYS A 129 -41.00 94.02 -8.42
CA LYS A 129 -39.97 93.48 -9.33
C LYS A 129 -39.20 92.38 -8.58
N THR A 130 -39.07 91.20 -9.19
CA THR A 130 -38.10 90.19 -8.74
C THR A 130 -36.71 90.83 -8.74
N GLN A 131 -36.14 91.02 -7.56
CA GLN A 131 -34.87 91.71 -7.41
C GLN A 131 -33.74 90.84 -7.95
N TYR A 132 -33.03 91.34 -8.97
CA TYR A 132 -31.88 90.63 -9.54
C TYR A 132 -30.83 90.36 -8.45
N ARG A 133 -30.22 89.17 -8.50
CA ARG A 133 -29.15 88.73 -7.60
C ARG A 133 -28.00 88.17 -8.43
N VAL A 134 -26.77 88.43 -7.98
CA VAL A 134 -25.56 87.85 -8.58
C VAL A 134 -25.60 86.32 -8.49
N SER A 135 -25.28 85.64 -9.60
CA SER A 135 -25.32 84.18 -9.70
C SER A 135 -24.44 83.49 -8.65
N TYR A 136 -24.87 82.33 -8.15
CA TYR A 136 -24.21 81.62 -7.04
C TYR A 136 -22.69 81.43 -7.23
N LYS A 137 -22.26 81.04 -8.44
CA LYS A 137 -20.83 80.91 -8.77
C LYS A 137 -20.07 82.23 -8.59
N LYS A 138 -20.62 83.33 -9.11
CA LYS A 138 -20.03 84.67 -8.99
C LYS A 138 -20.08 85.21 -7.56
N SER A 139 -21.12 84.88 -6.79
CA SER A 139 -21.19 85.20 -5.37
C SER A 139 -20.04 84.56 -4.58
N ILE A 140 -19.72 83.29 -4.87
CA ILE A 140 -18.55 82.61 -4.27
C ILE A 140 -17.26 83.33 -4.65
N ASP A 141 -17.04 83.61 -5.94
CA ASP A 141 -15.83 84.29 -6.42
C ASP A 141 -15.62 85.66 -5.73
N LEU A 142 -16.69 86.46 -5.60
CA LEU A 142 -16.66 87.78 -4.95
C LEU A 142 -16.44 87.70 -3.43
N VAL A 143 -17.12 86.77 -2.75
CA VAL A 143 -16.97 86.55 -1.31
C VAL A 143 -15.55 86.08 -0.98
N LEU A 144 -14.98 85.16 -1.78
CA LEU A 144 -13.60 84.73 -1.64
C LEU A 144 -12.63 85.89 -1.87
N ALA A 145 -12.79 86.67 -2.94
CA ALA A 145 -11.92 87.82 -3.22
C ALA A 145 -11.89 88.82 -2.06
N ALA A 146 -13.06 89.22 -1.55
CA ALA A 146 -13.17 90.17 -0.44
C ALA A 146 -12.64 89.59 0.88
N SER A 147 -12.98 88.34 1.21
CA SER A 147 -12.48 87.69 2.42
C SER A 147 -10.95 87.56 2.42
N ARG A 148 -10.37 87.20 1.27
CA ARG A 148 -8.91 87.15 1.06
C ARG A 148 -8.25 88.51 1.21
N GLU A 149 -8.86 89.58 0.71
CA GLU A 149 -8.35 90.96 0.86
C GLU A 149 -8.30 91.36 2.35
N TYR A 150 -9.37 91.11 3.11
CA TYR A 150 -9.40 91.36 4.55
C TYR A 150 -8.40 90.48 5.33
N PHE A 151 -8.36 89.18 5.03
CA PHE A 151 -7.45 88.22 5.68
C PHE A 151 -5.99 88.62 5.47
N ASN A 152 -5.61 88.98 4.23
CA ASN A 152 -4.24 89.38 3.89
C ASN A 152 -3.84 90.75 4.47
N SER A 153 -4.82 91.58 4.82
CA SER A 153 -4.60 92.90 5.43
C SER A 153 -4.46 92.84 6.96
N SER A 154 -4.81 91.70 7.58
CA SER A 154 -4.78 91.52 9.02
C SER A 154 -3.37 91.34 9.59
N THR A 155 -3.14 91.94 10.75
CA THR A 155 -1.87 91.80 11.51
C THR A 155 -1.92 90.77 12.66
N ASN A 156 -3.11 90.34 13.09
CA ASN A 156 -3.29 89.33 14.15
C ASN A 156 -4.74 88.80 14.15
N LEU A 157 -5.07 87.81 14.99
CA LEU A 157 -6.42 87.23 15.01
C LEU A 157 -7.51 88.17 15.55
N THR A 158 -7.14 89.13 16.41
CA THR A 158 -8.07 90.10 17.03
C THR A 158 -8.28 91.37 16.21
N ASP A 159 -7.68 91.44 15.01
CA ASP A 159 -7.90 92.51 14.05
C ASP A 159 -9.35 92.45 13.51
N THR A 160 -10.01 93.61 13.48
CA THR A 160 -11.35 93.78 12.88
C THR A 160 -11.45 93.24 11.45
N CYS A 161 -10.34 93.20 10.70
CA CYS A 161 -10.29 92.61 9.37
C CYS A 161 -10.59 91.10 9.39
N MET A 162 -10.17 90.36 10.42
CA MET A 162 -10.46 88.92 10.54
C MET A 162 -11.94 88.64 10.76
N ASP A 163 -12.62 89.49 11.54
CA ASP A 163 -14.06 89.40 11.74
C ASP A 163 -14.82 89.73 10.46
N LEU A 164 -14.39 90.76 9.71
CA LEU A 164 -14.96 91.10 8.40
C LEU A 164 -14.73 89.98 7.37
N ALA A 165 -13.55 89.37 7.34
CA ALA A 165 -13.22 88.21 6.49
C ALA A 165 -14.15 87.02 6.77
N ARG A 166 -14.38 86.73 8.05
CA ARG A 166 -15.30 85.66 8.51
C ARG A 166 -16.75 85.99 8.18
N CYS A 167 -17.20 87.23 8.38
CA CYS A 167 -18.54 87.68 8.03
C CYS A 167 -18.82 87.59 6.52
N CYS A 168 -17.83 87.88 5.66
CA CYS A 168 -17.95 87.67 4.22
C CYS A 168 -18.20 86.19 3.89
N LEU A 169 -17.38 85.27 4.42
CA LEU A 169 -17.50 83.83 4.15
C LEU A 169 -18.83 83.25 4.64
N GLN A 170 -19.31 83.72 5.81
CA GLN A 170 -20.59 83.30 6.40
C GLN A 170 -21.82 83.74 5.59
N LEU A 171 -21.68 84.62 4.58
CA LEU A 171 -22.77 84.92 3.65
C LEU A 171 -23.15 83.71 2.76
N ILE A 172 -22.24 82.77 2.51
CA ILE A 172 -22.53 81.55 1.74
C ILE A 172 -22.89 80.44 2.72
N THR A 173 -24.19 80.13 2.81
CA THR A 173 -24.74 79.32 3.92
C THR A 173 -24.45 77.83 3.79
N ASP A 174 -24.26 77.34 2.56
CA ASP A 174 -23.99 75.94 2.25
C ASP A 174 -22.50 75.59 2.12
N ARG A 175 -21.60 76.56 2.39
CA ARG A 175 -20.15 76.37 2.57
C ARG A 175 -19.50 75.41 1.57
N PRO A 176 -19.48 75.74 0.27
CA PRO A 176 -18.75 74.96 -0.73
C PRO A 176 -17.26 74.88 -0.38
N PRO A 177 -16.51 73.86 -0.86
CA PRO A 177 -15.15 73.58 -0.41
C PRO A 177 -14.25 74.81 -0.32
N ALA A 178 -14.18 75.62 -1.38
CA ALA A 178 -13.38 76.84 -1.44
C ALA A 178 -13.69 77.89 -0.34
N ILE A 179 -14.95 77.99 0.12
CA ILE A 179 -15.36 78.84 1.25
C ILE A 179 -14.95 78.21 2.58
N GLN A 180 -15.07 76.88 2.69
CA GLN A 180 -14.69 76.14 3.88
C GLN A 180 -13.18 76.22 4.13
N GLU A 181 -12.30 76.16 3.13
CA GLU A 181 -10.83 76.28 3.33
C GLU A 181 -10.42 77.63 3.93
N GLU A 182 -11.07 78.72 3.55
CA GLU A 182 -10.80 80.05 4.13
C GLU A 182 -11.33 80.15 5.57
N LEU A 183 -12.47 79.49 5.88
CA LEU A 183 -12.99 79.38 7.25
C LEU A 183 -12.07 78.49 8.12
N ASP A 184 -11.61 77.36 7.59
CA ASP A 184 -10.67 76.43 8.23
C ASP A 184 -9.37 77.17 8.57
N LEU A 185 -8.84 77.98 7.64
CA LEU A 185 -7.63 78.77 7.82
C LEU A 185 -7.80 79.87 8.90
N ILE A 186 -8.96 80.53 8.97
CA ILE A 186 -9.28 81.48 10.05
C ILE A 186 -9.37 80.77 11.41
N GLN A 187 -9.94 79.57 11.45
CA GLN A 187 -10.04 78.77 12.68
C GLN A 187 -8.66 78.22 13.11
N ALA A 188 -7.82 77.81 12.17
CA ALA A 188 -6.45 77.36 12.41
C ALA A 188 -5.61 78.44 13.11
N LEU A 189 -5.77 79.71 12.76
CA LEU A 189 -5.08 80.83 13.44
C LEU A 189 -5.43 80.91 14.93
N GLY A 190 -6.69 80.66 15.31
CA GLY A 190 -7.10 80.58 16.72
C GLY A 190 -6.40 79.44 17.46
N CYS A 191 -6.35 78.26 16.85
CA CYS A 191 -5.65 77.12 17.42
C CYS A 191 -4.12 77.32 17.47
N LEU A 192 -3.50 77.99 16.49
CA LEU A 192 -2.08 78.36 16.53
C LEU A 192 -1.77 79.30 17.70
N GLU A 193 -2.61 80.31 17.94
CA GLU A 193 -2.47 81.24 19.06
C GLU A 193 -2.69 80.56 20.42
N GLU A 194 -3.61 79.60 20.54
CA GLU A 194 -3.77 78.75 21.74
C GLU A 194 -2.49 77.96 22.09
N PHE A 195 -1.72 77.53 21.09
CA PHE A 195 -0.42 76.86 21.29
C PHE A 195 0.76 77.85 21.41
N GLY A 196 0.51 79.15 21.42
CA GLY A 196 1.52 80.20 21.60
C GLY A 196 2.30 80.59 20.34
N VAL A 197 1.91 80.10 19.16
CA VAL A 197 2.58 80.42 17.89
C VAL A 197 2.12 81.79 17.37
N LYS A 198 3.02 82.77 17.40
CA LYS A 198 2.74 84.17 17.01
C LYS A 198 3.19 84.43 15.57
N ILE A 199 2.34 84.05 14.62
CA ILE A 199 2.59 84.15 13.18
C ILE A 199 1.56 85.06 12.49
N LEU A 200 1.97 85.82 11.48
CA LEU A 200 1.05 86.69 10.73
C LEU A 200 0.05 85.86 9.89
N PRO A 201 -1.24 86.23 9.79
CA PRO A 201 -2.22 85.54 8.96
C PRO A 201 -1.72 85.27 7.53
N LEU A 202 -1.15 86.30 6.88
CA LEU A 202 -0.57 86.20 5.54
C LEU A 202 0.58 85.17 5.45
N GLN A 203 1.41 85.03 6.48
CA GLN A 203 2.48 84.04 6.51
C GLN A 203 1.92 82.61 6.60
N VAL A 204 0.90 82.38 7.44
CA VAL A 204 0.20 81.08 7.49
C VAL A 204 -0.43 80.76 6.14
N ARG A 205 -1.05 81.75 5.47
CA ARG A 205 -1.62 81.56 4.13
C ARG A 205 -0.58 81.14 3.10
N LEU A 206 0.57 81.81 3.08
CA LEU A 206 1.66 81.58 2.11
C LEU A 206 2.55 80.38 2.45
N CYS A 207 2.43 79.80 3.65
CA CYS A 207 3.26 78.68 4.08
C CYS A 207 3.00 77.42 3.22
N SER A 208 4.04 76.93 2.54
CA SER A 208 4.02 75.64 1.84
C SER A 208 4.22 74.47 2.81
N ASP A 209 5.04 74.64 3.85
CA ASP A 209 5.27 73.62 4.88
C ASP A 209 4.23 73.71 6.01
N ARG A 210 3.04 73.14 5.77
CA ARG A 210 1.95 73.10 6.75
C ARG A 210 2.33 72.31 8.01
N ILE A 211 3.14 71.26 7.89
CA ILE A 211 3.57 70.44 9.05
C ILE A 211 4.62 71.18 9.90
N GLY A 212 5.41 72.07 9.30
CA GLY A 212 6.30 73.00 9.99
C GLY A 212 5.60 73.84 11.06
N LEU A 213 4.37 74.29 10.81
CA LEU A 213 3.56 75.02 11.79
C LEU A 213 3.17 74.16 13.01
N ILE A 214 2.87 72.88 12.79
CA ILE A 214 2.60 71.92 13.88
C ILE A 214 3.88 71.67 14.69
N LYS A 215 5.04 71.56 14.04
CA LYS A 215 6.34 71.47 14.73
C LYS A 215 6.59 72.69 15.60
N GLU A 216 6.25 73.89 15.14
CA GLU A 216 6.38 75.12 15.92
C GLU A 216 5.46 75.11 17.16
N CYS A 217 4.21 74.66 17.05
CA CYS A 217 3.33 74.45 18.21
C CYS A 217 3.95 73.50 19.25
N ILE A 218 4.58 72.41 18.78
CA ILE A 218 5.22 71.41 19.64
C ILE A 218 6.46 72.00 20.35
N CYS A 219 7.23 72.85 19.66
CA CYS A 219 8.36 73.56 20.25
C CYS A 219 7.94 74.61 21.29
N GLN A 220 6.86 75.36 21.06
CA GLN A 220 6.37 76.39 21.99
C GLN A 220 5.65 75.79 23.23
N SER A 221 5.02 74.63 23.10
CA SER A 221 4.27 73.96 24.17
C SER A 221 4.77 72.53 24.38
N PRO A 222 5.82 72.31 25.21
CA PRO A 222 6.51 71.01 25.24
C PRO A 222 5.66 69.81 25.68
N MET A 223 4.57 70.05 26.42
CA MET A 223 3.63 69.03 26.92
C MET A 223 2.41 68.80 26.00
N CYS A 224 2.35 69.45 24.83
CA CYS A 224 1.22 69.38 23.91
C CYS A 224 0.96 67.97 23.33
N TYR A 225 1.91 67.04 23.43
CA TYR A 225 1.73 65.63 23.04
C TYR A 225 0.61 64.93 23.81
N LYS A 226 0.16 65.48 24.95
CA LYS A 226 -1.02 65.04 25.70
C LYS A 226 -2.35 65.61 25.18
N GLN A 227 -2.29 66.51 24.20
CA GLN A 227 -3.43 67.18 23.56
C GLN A 227 -3.54 66.78 22.07
N SER A 228 -3.27 65.51 21.74
CA SER A 228 -3.22 65.00 20.36
C SER A 228 -4.48 65.33 19.56
N THR A 229 -5.66 65.25 20.15
CA THR A 229 -6.93 65.60 19.50
C THR A 229 -6.99 67.06 19.01
N LYS A 230 -6.44 68.01 19.78
CA LYS A 230 -6.35 69.42 19.37
C LYS A 230 -5.34 69.63 18.24
N LEU A 231 -4.17 68.98 18.31
CA LEU A 231 -3.14 69.11 17.28
C LEU A 231 -3.53 68.42 15.97
N LEU A 232 -4.24 67.29 16.04
CA LEU A 232 -4.83 66.64 14.87
C LEU A 232 -5.92 67.50 14.23
N GLY A 233 -6.81 68.10 15.03
CA GLY A 233 -7.80 69.08 14.54
C GLY A 233 -7.15 70.31 13.90
N LEU A 234 -6.06 70.83 14.50
CA LEU A 234 -5.29 71.92 13.90
C LEU A 234 -4.64 71.52 12.56
N ALA A 235 -4.08 70.30 12.47
CA ALA A 235 -3.49 69.79 11.23
C ALA A 235 -4.53 69.56 10.13
N GLU A 236 -5.76 69.19 10.50
CA GLU A 236 -6.91 69.10 9.60
C GLU A 236 -7.33 70.48 9.07
N LEU A 237 -7.47 71.48 9.95
CA LEU A 237 -7.76 72.86 9.55
C LEU A 237 -6.66 73.48 8.67
N LEU A 238 -5.38 73.13 8.93
CA LEU A 238 -4.24 73.54 8.10
C LEU A 238 -4.07 72.70 6.83
N ARG A 239 -4.85 71.63 6.65
CA ARG A 239 -4.73 70.64 5.55
C ARG A 239 -3.31 70.16 5.33
N VAL A 240 -2.65 69.80 6.43
CA VAL A 240 -1.40 69.03 6.41
C VAL A 240 -1.62 67.76 5.56
N ALA A 241 -0.64 67.43 4.70
CA ALA A 241 -0.73 66.39 3.67
C ALA A 241 -1.86 66.54 2.63
N GLY A 242 -2.48 67.72 2.50
CA GLY A 242 -3.55 67.96 1.52
C GLY A 242 -4.83 67.21 1.90
N GLU A 243 -5.41 66.46 0.97
CA GLU A 243 -6.66 65.71 1.16
C GLU A 243 -6.45 64.28 1.73
N ASP A 244 -5.23 63.91 2.11
CA ASP A 244 -4.92 62.60 2.71
C ASP A 244 -5.03 62.67 4.26
N PRO A 245 -6.07 62.09 4.88
CA PRO A 245 -6.24 62.13 6.33
C PRO A 245 -5.33 61.14 7.06
N GLU A 246 -4.87 60.07 6.42
CA GLU A 246 -4.04 59.03 7.05
C GLU A 246 -2.59 59.49 7.12
N GLU A 247 -2.03 60.00 6.02
CA GLU A 247 -0.71 60.64 5.99
C GLU A 247 -0.65 61.83 6.95
N ARG A 248 -1.71 62.66 6.99
CA ARG A 248 -1.85 63.78 7.93
C ARG A 248 -1.77 63.30 9.38
N ARG A 249 -2.59 62.31 9.75
CA ARG A 249 -2.64 61.77 11.11
C ARG A 249 -1.31 61.14 11.49
N GLY A 250 -0.73 60.35 10.59
CA GLY A 250 0.55 59.68 10.78
C GLY A 250 1.71 60.65 11.00
N GLN A 251 1.83 61.70 10.18
CA GLN A 251 2.85 62.75 10.35
C GLN A 251 2.74 63.47 11.69
N VAL A 252 1.53 63.83 12.13
CA VAL A 252 1.33 64.51 13.42
C VAL A 252 1.68 63.58 14.57
N LEU A 253 1.13 62.36 14.59
CA LEU A 253 1.38 61.39 15.68
C LEU A 253 2.86 61.06 15.83
N ILE A 254 3.63 60.92 14.74
CA ILE A 254 5.09 60.73 14.79
C ILE A 254 5.76 61.86 15.60
N LEU A 255 5.43 63.13 15.33
CA LEU A 255 5.99 64.27 16.08
C LEU A 255 5.59 64.26 17.56
N LEU A 256 4.39 63.77 17.89
CA LEU A 256 3.97 63.62 19.29
C LEU A 256 4.71 62.48 20.00
N VAL A 257 5.03 61.39 19.30
CA VAL A 257 5.88 60.31 19.84
C VAL A 257 7.31 60.82 20.05
N GLU A 258 7.92 61.47 19.07
CA GLU A 258 9.27 62.08 19.19
C GLU A 258 9.34 63.01 20.42
N GLN A 259 8.32 63.85 20.60
CA GLN A 259 8.25 64.76 21.73
C GLN A 259 8.04 64.03 23.07
N ALA A 260 7.14 63.04 23.12
CA ALA A 260 6.93 62.24 24.34
C ALA A 260 8.20 61.47 24.75
N LEU A 261 8.95 60.93 23.79
CA LEU A 261 10.25 60.27 24.00
C LEU A 261 11.31 61.23 24.56
N ARG A 262 11.42 62.46 24.02
CA ARG A 262 12.33 63.50 24.55
C ARG A 262 12.04 63.89 26.00
N PHE A 263 10.80 63.73 26.46
CA PHE A 263 10.38 63.98 27.85
C PHE A 263 10.30 62.70 28.69
N HIS A 264 10.76 61.56 28.17
CA HIS A 264 10.71 60.24 28.81
C HIS A 264 9.30 59.80 29.24
N ASP A 265 8.24 60.33 28.62
CA ASP A 265 6.85 59.91 28.86
C ASP A 265 6.51 58.72 27.96
N TYR A 266 7.14 57.59 28.25
CA TYR A 266 7.03 56.36 27.44
C TYR A 266 5.59 55.84 27.35
N LYS A 267 4.73 56.13 28.34
CA LYS A 267 3.31 55.75 28.30
C LYS A 267 2.54 56.56 27.26
N ALA A 268 2.76 57.89 27.21
CA ALA A 268 2.15 58.73 26.17
C ALA A 268 2.71 58.40 24.77
N ALA A 269 4.01 58.14 24.66
CA ALA A 269 4.63 57.67 23.42
C ALA A 269 4.00 56.35 22.95
N ASN A 270 3.79 55.38 23.85
CA ASN A 270 3.18 54.10 23.52
C ASN A 270 1.74 54.22 23.00
N VAL A 271 0.90 55.06 23.61
CA VAL A 271 -0.49 55.27 23.16
C VAL A 271 -0.52 55.71 21.69
N HIS A 272 0.32 56.67 21.31
CA HIS A 272 0.42 57.16 19.93
C HIS A 272 1.05 56.12 18.99
N CYS A 273 2.06 55.36 19.44
CA CYS A 273 2.64 54.26 18.65
C CYS A 273 1.63 53.14 18.37
N GLN A 274 0.85 52.72 19.37
CA GLN A 274 -0.18 51.69 19.19
C GLN A 274 -1.28 52.15 18.22
N GLU A 275 -1.62 53.45 18.21
CA GLU A 275 -2.53 54.04 17.22
C GLU A 275 -1.96 54.03 15.80
N LEU A 276 -0.67 54.33 15.64
CA LEU A 276 0.08 54.24 14.38
C LEU A 276 0.21 52.78 13.88
N MET A 277 0.40 51.83 14.80
CA MET A 277 0.45 50.40 14.49
C MET A 277 -0.91 49.85 14.08
N ALA A 278 -1.99 50.23 14.78
CA ALA A 278 -3.36 49.81 14.46
C ALA A 278 -3.85 50.34 13.10
N THR A 279 -3.29 51.47 12.64
CA THR A 279 -3.53 52.02 11.29
C THR A 279 -2.54 51.52 10.24
N GLY A 280 -1.53 50.72 10.60
CA GLY A 280 -0.55 50.15 9.68
C GLY A 280 0.41 51.17 9.05
N TYR A 281 0.61 52.34 9.68
CA TYR A 281 1.34 53.46 9.08
C TYR A 281 2.86 53.24 9.07
N SER A 282 3.37 52.58 8.03
CA SER A 282 4.76 52.09 7.94
C SER A 282 5.86 53.12 8.23
N LYS A 283 5.64 54.41 7.96
CA LYS A 283 6.60 55.49 8.24
C LYS A 283 6.91 55.67 9.73
N SER A 284 6.10 55.15 10.66
CA SER A 284 6.37 55.22 12.10
C SER A 284 7.38 54.20 12.61
N TRP A 285 7.96 53.35 11.75
CA TRP A 285 8.93 52.31 12.16
C TRP A 285 10.07 52.86 13.02
N ASP A 286 10.56 54.07 12.75
CA ASP A 286 11.65 54.72 13.48
C ASP A 286 11.25 55.08 14.91
N VAL A 287 10.10 55.75 15.09
CA VAL A 287 9.63 56.12 16.44
C VAL A 287 9.16 54.90 17.26
N CYS A 288 8.57 53.89 16.60
CA CYS A 288 8.30 52.59 17.22
C CYS A 288 9.61 51.91 17.65
N SER A 289 10.65 51.98 16.83
CA SER A 289 11.98 51.46 17.16
C SER A 289 12.61 52.16 18.35
N GLN A 290 12.62 53.50 18.37
CA GLN A 290 13.18 54.29 19.47
C GLN A 290 12.50 53.97 20.81
N LEU A 291 11.17 53.81 20.82
CA LEU A 291 10.43 53.39 22.01
C LEU A 291 10.72 51.93 22.39
N GLY A 292 10.80 51.01 21.42
CA GLY A 292 11.14 49.60 21.66
C GLY A 292 12.55 49.39 22.24
N GLN A 293 13.51 50.23 21.83
CA GLN A 293 14.90 50.24 22.34
C GLN A 293 15.06 50.98 23.69
N SER A 294 14.05 51.72 24.16
CA SER A 294 14.16 52.52 25.37
C SER A 294 14.20 51.66 26.65
N GLU A 295 15.39 51.47 27.23
CA GLU A 295 15.60 50.75 28.51
C GLU A 295 14.79 51.36 29.67
N GLY A 296 14.50 52.66 29.62
CA GLY A 296 13.64 53.34 30.60
C GLY A 296 12.18 52.88 30.58
N TYR A 297 11.73 52.20 29.52
CA TYR A 297 10.38 51.65 29.43
C TYR A 297 10.38 50.17 29.89
N GLN A 298 9.73 49.93 31.03
CA GLN A 298 9.75 48.63 31.73
C GLN A 298 8.80 47.58 31.12
N ASP A 299 7.88 47.98 30.24
CA ASP A 299 6.97 47.05 29.58
C ASP A 299 7.66 46.36 28.39
N LEU A 300 8.32 45.24 28.69
CA LEU A 300 9.03 44.44 27.70
C LEU A 300 8.11 43.80 26.65
N ALA A 301 6.85 43.51 27.00
CA ALA A 301 5.90 42.92 26.07
C ALA A 301 5.56 43.92 24.97
N THR A 302 5.20 45.14 25.36
CA THR A 302 4.94 46.22 24.40
C THR A 302 6.21 46.63 23.63
N ARG A 303 7.39 46.64 24.26
CA ARG A 303 8.67 46.86 23.53
C ARG A 303 8.89 45.79 22.45
N GLN A 304 8.50 44.54 22.70
CA GLN A 304 8.61 43.45 21.72
C GLN A 304 7.66 43.67 20.53
N GLU A 305 6.42 44.12 20.77
CA GLU A 305 5.45 44.44 19.71
C GLU A 305 5.93 45.61 18.83
N LEU A 306 6.37 46.71 19.48
CA LEU A 306 6.91 47.89 18.81
C LEU A 306 8.11 47.55 17.92
N MET A 307 9.00 46.67 18.40
CA MET A 307 10.18 46.24 17.65
C MET A 307 9.83 45.27 16.51
N ALA A 308 8.81 44.43 16.68
CA ALA A 308 8.28 43.60 15.60
C ALA A 308 7.70 44.46 14.46
N PHE A 309 6.90 45.49 14.79
CA PHE A 309 6.37 46.44 13.80
C PHE A 309 7.48 47.26 13.13
N ALA A 310 8.49 47.69 13.88
CA ALA A 310 9.65 48.37 13.31
C ALA A 310 10.37 47.47 12.29
N LEU A 311 10.61 46.20 12.63
CA LEU A 311 11.25 45.23 11.73
C LEU A 311 10.43 44.94 10.45
N THR A 312 9.10 44.93 10.51
CA THR A 312 8.26 44.70 9.31
C THR A 312 8.20 45.89 8.35
N HIS A 313 8.53 47.10 8.80
CA HIS A 313 8.37 48.34 8.02
C HIS A 313 9.67 49.15 7.82
N CYS A 314 10.77 48.77 8.44
CA CYS A 314 12.06 49.45 8.29
C CYS A 314 12.69 49.32 6.88
N PRO A 315 13.54 50.27 6.46
CA PRO A 315 14.32 50.15 5.25
C PRO A 315 15.42 49.07 5.40
N PRO A 316 15.87 48.42 4.31
CA PRO A 316 16.86 47.35 4.38
C PRO A 316 18.16 47.68 5.12
N SER A 317 18.60 48.94 5.07
CA SER A 317 19.79 49.45 5.78
C SER A 317 19.69 49.41 7.31
N SER A 318 18.48 49.28 7.86
CA SER A 318 18.24 49.31 9.31
C SER A 318 17.94 47.93 9.89
N ILE A 319 17.67 46.92 9.05
CA ILE A 319 17.28 45.57 9.48
C ILE A 319 18.31 44.97 10.45
N GLU A 320 19.61 45.03 10.13
CA GLU A 320 20.68 44.45 10.95
C GLU A 320 20.72 45.04 12.37
N LEU A 321 20.69 46.37 12.48
CA LEU A 321 20.69 47.08 13.77
C LEU A 321 19.43 46.76 14.60
N LEU A 322 18.26 46.71 13.95
CA LEU A 322 17.01 46.39 14.62
C LEU A 322 16.92 44.92 15.04
N LEU A 323 17.50 44.00 14.26
CA LEU A 323 17.60 42.59 14.64
C LEU A 323 18.54 42.39 15.84
N ALA A 324 19.67 43.11 15.89
CA ALA A 324 20.57 43.08 17.05
C ALA A 324 19.91 43.64 18.33
N ALA A 325 19.16 44.75 18.20
CA ALA A 325 18.37 45.33 19.29
C ALA A 325 17.24 44.38 19.73
N SER A 326 16.48 43.81 18.79
CA SER A 326 15.41 42.85 19.05
C SER A 326 15.94 41.55 19.67
N SER A 327 17.09 41.06 19.23
CA SER A 327 17.78 39.91 19.83
C SER A 327 18.17 40.22 21.28
N SER A 328 18.66 41.42 21.55
CA SER A 328 19.02 41.86 22.92
C SER A 328 17.80 41.98 23.84
N LEU A 329 16.71 42.61 23.38
CA LEU A 329 15.44 42.64 24.10
C LEU A 329 14.85 41.24 24.31
N LYS A 330 14.90 40.36 23.31
CA LYS A 330 14.42 38.98 23.46
C LYS A 330 15.26 38.19 24.46
N THR A 331 16.57 38.43 24.48
CA THR A 331 17.49 37.89 25.49
C THR A 331 17.10 38.35 26.89
N GLU A 332 16.78 39.64 27.09
CA GLU A 332 16.31 40.20 28.37
C GLU A 332 15.01 39.52 28.84
N ILE A 333 14.00 39.44 27.96
CA ILE A 333 12.71 38.77 28.23
C ILE A 333 12.91 37.30 28.63
N LEU A 334 13.75 36.57 27.89
CA LEU A 334 14.02 35.17 28.18
C LEU A 334 14.82 34.99 29.48
N TYR A 335 15.78 35.87 29.79
CA TYR A 335 16.47 35.83 31.08
C TYR A 335 15.52 36.09 32.27
N GLN A 336 14.58 37.03 32.15
CA GLN A 336 13.54 37.22 33.17
C GLN A 336 12.66 35.97 33.30
N ARG A 337 12.26 35.34 32.19
CA ARG A 337 11.45 34.11 32.17
C ARG A 337 12.19 32.92 32.80
N VAL A 338 13.48 32.72 32.49
CA VAL A 338 14.34 31.71 33.13
C VAL A 338 14.44 31.97 34.63
N ASN A 339 14.72 33.21 35.05
CA ASN A 339 14.85 33.55 36.47
C ASN A 339 13.53 33.32 37.23
N PHE A 340 12.37 33.66 36.64
CA PHE A 340 11.04 33.41 37.20
C PHE A 340 10.72 31.91 37.30
N GLN A 341 11.04 31.11 36.28
CA GLN A 341 10.84 29.66 36.31
C GLN A 341 11.79 28.94 37.29
N ILE A 342 12.96 29.51 37.61
CA ILE A 342 13.91 28.99 38.61
C ILE A 342 13.60 29.50 40.03
N HIS A 343 12.98 30.68 40.19
CA HIS A 343 12.65 31.28 41.49
C HIS A 343 11.17 31.71 41.55
N PRO A 344 10.22 30.77 41.79
CA PRO A 344 8.80 31.10 41.91
C PRO A 344 8.42 31.82 43.21
N GLU A 345 9.30 31.87 44.21
CA GLU A 345 9.07 32.58 45.48
C GLU A 345 9.85 33.89 45.54
N GLY A 346 9.18 35.03 45.29
CA GLY A 346 9.75 36.35 45.56
C GLY A 346 9.38 37.45 44.55
N GLY A 347 8.11 37.86 44.48
CA GLY A 347 7.70 39.02 43.69
C GLY A 347 6.23 39.36 43.89
N GLU A 348 5.95 40.58 44.38
CA GLU A 348 4.58 41.08 44.52
C GLU A 348 3.90 41.23 43.15
N SER A 349 2.56 41.17 43.15
CA SER A 349 1.72 41.13 41.96
C SER A 349 2.01 42.24 40.93
N ILE A 350 2.46 41.87 39.74
CA ILE A 350 2.31 42.68 38.53
C ILE A 350 1.22 42.05 37.66
N SER A 351 0.15 42.81 37.44
CA SER A 351 -1.08 42.37 36.78
C SER A 351 -0.90 42.08 35.29
N MET A 352 -0.73 40.81 34.92
CA MET A 352 -1.14 40.33 33.59
C MET A 352 -2.64 40.06 33.61
N SER A 353 -3.42 40.95 32.99
CA SER A 353 -4.88 40.89 32.96
C SER A 353 -5.40 39.80 32.00
N PRO A 354 -6.21 38.82 32.45
CA PRO A 354 -6.95 37.93 31.56
C PRO A 354 -8.35 38.50 31.28
N LEU A 355 -8.68 38.68 30.00
CA LEU A 355 -9.93 39.30 29.56
C LEU A 355 -11.08 38.26 29.48
N MET A 356 -11.79 38.10 30.60
CA MET A 356 -13.17 37.56 30.77
C MET A 356 -13.54 36.19 30.14
N SER A 357 -14.25 35.26 30.80
CA SER A 357 -14.83 35.14 32.15
C SER A 357 -15.11 33.63 32.43
N LYS A 358 -15.66 33.12 33.54
CA LYS A 358 -16.51 33.68 34.61
C LYS A 358 -16.33 32.88 35.92
N ALA A 359 -17.13 33.18 36.95
CA ALA A 359 -16.99 32.61 38.30
C ALA A 359 -17.66 31.24 38.52
N LEU A 360 -17.09 30.42 39.43
CA LEU A 360 -17.83 29.79 40.55
C LEU A 360 -16.89 29.17 41.62
N GLN A 361 -16.87 29.86 42.78
CA GLN A 361 -16.81 29.44 44.19
C GLN A 361 -16.10 28.15 44.70
N GLU A 362 -15.47 28.30 45.87
CA GLU A 362 -14.68 27.32 46.65
C GLU A 362 -15.44 26.07 47.14
N VAL A 363 -14.77 24.92 47.17
CA VAL A 363 -14.83 23.94 48.28
C VAL A 363 -13.44 23.31 48.48
N SER A 364 -12.99 23.22 49.73
CA SER A 364 -11.76 22.51 50.13
C SER A 364 -12.11 21.16 50.73
N LEU A 365 -11.29 20.11 50.48
CA LEU A 365 -10.91 19.02 51.41
C LEU A 365 -10.24 17.82 50.70
N GLY A 366 -9.03 17.43 51.14
CA GLY A 366 -8.74 16.00 51.38
C GLY A 366 -7.69 15.25 50.54
N SER A 367 -6.53 15.02 51.17
CA SER A 367 -5.77 13.74 51.17
C SER A 367 -4.71 13.42 50.10
N ASN A 368 -3.45 13.72 50.46
CA ASN A 368 -2.34 12.76 50.56
C ASN A 368 -1.92 11.97 49.30
N SER A 369 -1.34 12.68 48.33
CA SER A 369 -0.33 12.11 47.41
C SER A 369 0.64 13.14 46.82
N ALA A 370 0.26 14.43 46.81
CA ALA A 370 1.07 15.54 46.29
C ALA A 370 2.43 15.75 46.98
N ASP A 371 2.54 15.45 48.28
CA ASP A 371 3.73 15.78 49.10
C ASP A 371 5.02 15.07 48.66
N LEU A 372 4.92 13.89 48.03
CA LEU A 372 6.08 13.15 47.52
C LEU A 372 6.59 13.66 46.16
N LEU A 373 5.72 14.27 45.35
CA LEU A 373 6.05 14.77 44.01
C LEU A 373 6.55 16.23 44.04
N HIS A 374 6.04 17.05 44.97
CA HIS A 374 6.64 18.35 45.26
C HIS A 374 8.07 18.20 45.80
N TRP A 375 8.36 17.17 46.62
CA TRP A 375 9.67 17.00 47.25
C TRP A 375 10.83 16.76 46.26
N THR A 376 10.60 16.02 45.17
CA THR A 376 11.62 15.70 44.15
C THR A 376 11.90 16.88 43.22
N THR A 377 10.87 17.62 42.81
CA THR A 377 11.04 18.84 42.01
C THR A 377 11.67 19.97 42.85
N ALA A 378 11.25 20.11 44.11
CA ALA A 378 11.78 21.11 45.04
C ALA A 378 13.22 20.81 45.49
N THR A 379 13.68 19.56 45.50
CA THR A 379 15.09 19.25 45.81
C THR A 379 16.03 19.63 44.67
N THR A 380 15.67 19.37 43.41
CA THR A 380 16.43 19.86 42.24
C THR A 380 16.46 21.38 42.18
N MET A 381 15.32 22.03 42.44
CA MET A 381 15.25 23.50 42.56
C MET A 381 16.07 24.03 43.74
N LYS A 382 16.15 23.33 44.88
CA LYS A 382 17.05 23.66 45.98
C LYS A 382 18.52 23.55 45.62
N VAL A 383 18.92 22.56 44.81
CA VAL A 383 20.31 22.44 44.35
C VAL A 383 20.68 23.60 43.43
N LEU A 384 19.75 24.04 42.56
CA LEU A 384 19.93 25.22 41.69
C LEU A 384 19.91 26.54 42.48
N SER A 385 19.02 26.70 43.47
CA SER A 385 18.90 27.92 44.28
C SER A 385 20.04 28.10 45.29
N ASN A 386 20.67 27.01 45.73
CA ASN A 386 21.83 27.04 46.64
C ASN A 386 23.12 27.49 45.94
N THR A 387 23.15 27.54 44.61
CA THR A 387 24.22 28.18 43.83
C THR A 387 23.84 29.62 43.47
N THR A 388 24.36 30.58 44.23
CA THR A 388 24.12 32.03 44.11
C THR A 388 24.78 32.64 42.86
N THR A 389 24.50 32.09 41.67
CA THR A 389 25.22 32.38 40.44
C THR A 389 24.27 32.87 39.35
N THR A 390 24.56 34.05 38.82
CA THR A 390 23.82 34.76 37.74
C THR A 390 23.40 33.84 36.59
N THR A 391 22.35 34.20 35.84
CA THR A 391 21.81 33.41 34.71
C THR A 391 22.86 33.00 33.65
N LYS A 392 23.97 33.75 33.53
CA LYS A 392 25.16 33.38 32.74
C LYS A 392 25.82 32.07 33.20
N ALA A 393 25.88 31.81 34.50
CA ALA A 393 26.41 30.57 35.07
C ALA A 393 25.44 29.39 34.92
N VAL A 394 24.12 29.66 34.93
CA VAL A 394 23.12 28.65 34.54
C VAL A 394 23.34 28.24 33.09
N LEU A 395 23.53 29.19 32.16
CA LEU A 395 23.86 28.87 30.76
C LEU A 395 25.20 28.10 30.64
N GLN A 396 26.23 28.44 31.42
CA GLN A 396 27.48 27.68 31.43
C GLN A 396 27.31 26.26 31.99
N ALA A 397 26.53 26.04 33.04
CA ALA A 397 26.22 24.70 33.54
C ALA A 397 25.37 23.90 32.53
N VAL A 398 24.42 24.56 31.87
CA VAL A 398 23.59 24.01 30.78
C VAL A 398 24.42 23.72 29.51
N SER A 399 25.60 24.35 29.35
CA SER A 399 26.56 24.00 28.29
C SER A 399 27.38 22.74 28.56
N ASP A 400 27.24 22.09 29.72
CA ASP A 400 27.78 20.75 29.95
C ASP A 400 26.80 19.66 29.48
N GLY A 401 27.17 18.85 28.49
CA GLY A 401 26.38 17.71 28.05
C GLY A 401 26.16 16.64 29.14
N GLN A 402 27.03 16.58 30.16
CA GLN A 402 26.84 15.71 31.33
C GLN A 402 25.80 16.27 32.30
N TRP A 403 25.56 17.59 32.33
CA TRP A 403 24.47 18.19 33.08
C TRP A 403 23.13 17.72 32.53
N TRP A 404 22.92 17.81 31.21
CA TRP A 404 21.69 17.33 30.57
C TRP A 404 21.44 15.85 30.86
N LYS A 405 22.44 14.97 30.69
CA LYS A 405 22.28 13.53 30.99
C LYS A 405 21.86 13.22 32.42
N LYS A 406 22.17 14.08 33.39
CA LYS A 406 21.75 13.96 34.80
C LYS A 406 20.45 14.70 35.12
N SER A 407 20.17 15.80 34.42
CA SER A 407 19.03 16.69 34.68
C SER A 407 17.77 16.33 33.89
N LEU A 408 17.89 15.60 32.77
CA LEU A 408 16.75 15.18 31.93
C LEU A 408 15.69 14.36 32.68
N THR A 409 16.07 13.59 33.69
CA THR A 409 15.13 12.88 34.57
C THR A 409 14.25 13.80 35.43
N TYR A 410 14.65 15.06 35.60
CA TYR A 410 14.01 16.03 36.52
C TYR A 410 13.33 17.20 35.80
N LEU A 411 13.50 17.34 34.48
CA LEU A 411 12.98 18.45 33.66
C LEU A 411 11.70 18.11 32.87
N ARG A 412 11.16 16.89 33.01
CA ARG A 412 9.89 16.51 32.36
C ARG A 412 8.74 17.41 32.81
N PRO A 413 7.99 18.04 31.90
CA PRO A 413 6.68 18.58 32.22
C PRO A 413 5.74 17.42 32.52
N LEU A 414 5.20 17.36 33.74
CA LEU A 414 4.08 16.48 34.06
C LEU A 414 2.84 16.96 33.29
N HIS A 415 2.62 16.39 32.11
CA HIS A 415 1.41 16.64 31.34
C HIS A 415 0.19 16.05 32.06
N GLY A 416 -0.73 16.91 32.46
CA GLY A 416 -2.12 16.54 32.73
C GLY A 416 -2.40 15.68 33.96
N GLN A 417 -2.15 16.20 35.17
CA GLN A 417 -2.99 15.80 36.30
C GLN A 417 -4.35 16.52 36.18
N GLU A 418 -5.44 15.76 36.23
CA GLU A 418 -6.80 16.25 36.03
C GLU A 418 -7.16 17.38 37.02
N PHE A 419 -7.30 18.61 36.53
CA PHE A 419 -8.02 19.65 37.26
C PHE A 419 -9.51 19.38 37.14
N GLY A 420 -10.11 18.86 38.22
CA GLY A 420 -11.51 18.45 38.26
C GLY A 420 -12.48 19.59 37.96
N GLY A 421 -13.19 19.49 36.83
CA GLY A 421 -14.14 20.50 36.35
C GLY A 421 -15.09 19.93 35.30
N VAL A 422 -16.06 19.12 35.75
CA VAL A 422 -17.12 18.41 35.01
C VAL A 422 -17.44 18.92 33.59
N TYR A 423 -16.69 18.43 32.58
CA TYR A 423 -17.18 18.16 31.22
C TYR A 423 -16.39 17.00 30.61
N GLN A 424 -16.97 15.80 30.63
CA GLN A 424 -16.37 14.60 30.02
C GLN A 424 -16.63 14.58 28.51
N ILE A 425 -15.64 14.99 27.71
CA ILE A 425 -15.42 14.44 26.36
C ILE A 425 -13.94 14.03 26.32
N GLY A 426 -13.69 12.73 26.13
CA GLY A 426 -12.39 12.13 26.46
C GLY A 426 -11.31 12.32 25.40
N THR A 427 -10.26 13.07 25.73
CA THR A 427 -9.03 13.16 24.95
C THR A 427 -7.99 12.18 25.53
N ARG A 428 -7.93 10.96 24.99
CA ARG A 428 -6.82 10.04 25.31
C ARG A 428 -5.50 10.63 24.79
N ALA A 429 -4.44 10.60 25.59
CA ALA A 429 -3.12 11.06 25.18
C ALA A 429 -2.58 10.23 23.99
N ASN A 430 -1.97 10.87 23.00
CA ASN A 430 -1.46 10.25 21.78
C ASN A 430 -0.09 9.55 21.98
N GLU A 431 0.16 8.97 23.15
CA GLU A 431 1.43 8.31 23.51
C GLU A 431 1.76 7.10 22.61
N GLY A 432 0.72 6.44 22.08
CA GLY A 432 0.85 5.37 21.08
C GLY A 432 1.17 5.86 19.67
N LEU A 433 1.21 7.18 19.43
CA LEU A 433 1.47 7.79 18.12
C LEU A 433 0.57 7.23 17.01
N GLU A 434 -0.70 6.98 17.32
CA GLU A 434 -1.69 6.41 16.38
C GLU A 434 -2.27 7.46 15.44
N LYS A 435 -2.26 8.73 15.86
CA LYS A 435 -2.70 9.89 15.06
C LYS A 435 -1.54 10.87 14.86
N GLN A 436 -1.61 11.64 13.77
CA GLN A 436 -0.61 12.67 13.49
C GLN A 436 -0.86 13.88 14.38
N GLY A 437 0.01 14.12 15.36
CA GLY A 437 0.02 15.34 16.16
C GLY A 437 0.36 16.55 15.29
N CYS A 438 -0.44 17.61 15.36
CA CYS A 438 -0.14 18.89 14.71
C CYS A 438 -0.67 20.10 15.48
N HIS A 439 0.01 21.24 15.33
CA HIS A 439 -0.49 22.54 15.77
C HIS A 439 -1.91 22.84 15.22
N PRO A 440 -2.84 23.42 16.01
CA PRO A 440 -4.23 23.67 15.61
C PRO A 440 -4.39 24.40 14.26
N PHE A 441 -3.45 25.26 13.90
CA PHE A 441 -3.42 25.95 12.60
C PHE A 441 -3.49 25.00 11.38
N TYR A 442 -2.92 23.79 11.48
CA TYR A 442 -2.88 22.80 10.40
C TYR A 442 -4.02 21.77 10.45
N GLU A 443 -4.94 21.88 11.41
CA GLU A 443 -6.05 20.92 11.60
C GLU A 443 -6.90 20.73 10.34
N SER A 444 -7.17 21.82 9.62
CA SER A 444 -7.96 21.80 8.38
C SER A 444 -7.24 21.20 7.16
N VAL A 445 -5.92 20.98 7.25
CA VAL A 445 -5.06 20.51 6.14
C VAL A 445 -4.67 19.03 6.32
N ILE A 446 -4.53 18.57 7.57
CA ILE A 446 -4.10 17.21 7.90
C ILE A 446 -5.32 16.30 8.03
N SER A 447 -5.22 15.05 7.56
CA SER A 447 -6.31 14.08 7.64
C SER A 447 -6.34 13.37 8.99
N ASN A 448 -7.45 13.48 9.73
CA ASN A 448 -7.64 12.89 11.08
C ASN A 448 -6.49 13.24 12.06
N PRO A 449 -6.20 14.54 12.27
CA PRO A 449 -5.13 14.98 13.15
C PRO A 449 -5.42 14.65 14.62
N PHE A 450 -4.37 14.69 15.43
CA PHE A 450 -4.46 14.86 16.86
C PHE A 450 -4.09 16.31 17.18
N VAL A 451 -5.05 17.06 17.73
CA VAL A 451 -4.88 18.44 18.14
C VAL A 451 -5.11 18.52 19.63
N VAL A 452 -4.14 19.05 20.36
CA VAL A 452 -4.29 19.41 21.77
C VAL A 452 -4.77 20.87 21.83
N GLU A 453 -5.75 21.17 22.68
CA GLU A 453 -6.08 22.56 23.01
C GLU A 453 -4.86 23.22 23.65
N HIS A 454 -4.14 24.00 22.86
CA HIS A 454 -2.85 24.53 23.25
C HIS A 454 -3.00 25.65 24.28
N ILE A 455 -2.84 25.32 25.57
CA ILE A 455 -2.44 26.32 26.56
C ILE A 455 -0.95 26.59 26.31
N PRO A 456 -0.54 27.82 25.94
CA PRO A 456 0.83 28.11 25.53
C PRO A 456 1.76 28.29 26.73
N VAL A 457 2.11 27.18 27.39
CA VAL A 457 3.15 27.14 28.42
C VAL A 457 4.45 26.69 27.76
N GLU A 458 5.29 27.64 27.33
CA GLU A 458 6.66 27.35 26.84
C GLU A 458 7.42 26.56 27.91
N SER A 459 7.97 25.40 27.54
CA SER A 459 8.74 24.56 28.46
C SER A 459 10.06 25.23 28.84
N LEU A 460 10.57 24.99 30.06
CA LEU A 460 11.87 25.51 30.49
C LEU A 460 13.01 25.06 29.55
N ALA A 461 12.92 23.86 28.95
CA ALA A 461 13.88 23.40 27.96
C ALA A 461 13.86 24.23 26.66
N GLU A 462 12.67 24.64 26.19
CA GLU A 462 12.53 25.51 25.02
C GLU A 462 13.03 26.93 25.31
N VAL A 463 12.69 27.48 26.48
CA VAL A 463 13.19 28.78 26.95
C VAL A 463 14.72 28.76 27.03
N LEU A 464 15.32 27.72 27.61
CA LEU A 464 16.77 27.54 27.69
C LEU A 464 17.41 27.38 26.30
N LEU A 465 16.82 26.59 25.39
CA LEU A 465 17.31 26.42 24.01
C LEU A 465 17.35 27.77 23.28
N ARG A 466 16.27 28.54 23.34
CA ARG A 466 16.17 29.87 22.70
C ARG A 466 17.17 30.85 23.32
N THR A 467 17.34 30.83 24.65
CA THR A 467 18.32 31.66 25.35
C THR A 467 19.75 31.31 24.95
N GLY A 468 20.09 30.02 24.91
CA GLY A 468 21.41 29.53 24.53
C GLY A 468 21.75 29.84 23.06
N LYS A 469 20.82 29.65 22.13
CA LYS A 469 21.03 30.04 20.73
C LYS A 469 21.12 31.55 20.51
N LEU A 470 20.38 32.37 21.27
CA LEU A 470 20.58 33.83 21.22
C LEU A 470 21.93 34.24 21.81
N ALA A 471 22.43 33.56 22.85
CA ALA A 471 23.78 33.79 23.37
C ALA A 471 24.86 33.43 22.32
N GLU A 472 24.73 32.30 21.62
CA GLU A 472 25.60 31.88 20.51
C GLU A 472 25.59 32.91 19.35
N THR A 473 24.45 33.52 19.03
CA THR A 473 24.42 34.61 18.02
C THR A 473 25.14 35.89 18.47
N LYS A 474 25.31 36.13 19.79
CA LYS A 474 26.06 37.28 20.31
C LYS A 474 27.57 37.07 20.30
N THR A 475 28.04 35.83 20.14
CA THR A 475 29.46 35.48 20.01
C THR A 475 29.82 35.12 18.56
N GLU A 476 28.95 35.40 17.59
CA GLU A 476 29.11 35.04 16.17
C GLU A 476 29.41 33.55 15.93
N GLY A 477 29.07 32.68 16.89
CA GLY A 477 29.36 31.25 16.87
C GLY A 477 30.72 30.83 17.45
N GLU A 478 31.51 31.74 18.04
CA GLU A 478 32.76 31.39 18.74
C GLU A 478 32.50 30.49 19.97
N GLU A 479 31.43 30.75 20.73
CA GLU A 479 30.95 29.89 21.82
C GLU A 479 29.70 29.11 21.39
N VAL A 480 29.89 27.91 20.85
CA VAL A 480 28.79 27.04 20.40
C VAL A 480 28.02 26.46 21.59
N PHE A 481 26.70 26.68 21.64
CA PHE A 481 25.83 26.10 22.66
C PHE A 481 25.48 24.64 22.30
N PRO A 482 25.84 23.64 23.14
CA PRO A 482 25.61 22.24 22.82
C PRO A 482 24.12 21.90 22.96
N THR A 483 23.48 21.68 21.82
CA THR A 483 22.01 21.55 21.71
C THR A 483 21.51 20.12 21.59
N THR A 484 22.36 19.14 21.30
CA THR A 484 21.97 17.76 20.96
C THR A 484 21.00 17.13 21.96
N GLU A 485 21.35 17.09 23.26
CA GLU A 485 20.49 16.46 24.28
C GLU A 485 19.16 17.22 24.48
N VAL A 486 19.17 18.55 24.32
CA VAL A 486 17.98 19.41 24.43
C VAL A 486 17.03 19.19 23.25
N LEU A 487 17.57 19.16 22.04
CA LEU A 487 16.82 18.92 20.81
C LEU A 487 16.24 17.51 20.76
N LEU A 488 16.99 16.50 21.23
CA LEU A 488 16.47 15.13 21.34
C LEU A 488 15.33 15.02 22.36
N GLN A 489 15.40 15.76 23.48
CA GLN A 489 14.32 15.80 24.46
C GLN A 489 13.10 16.55 23.92
N LEU A 490 13.28 17.77 23.38
CA LEU A 490 12.19 18.55 22.80
C LEU A 490 11.54 17.87 21.59
N ALA A 491 12.31 17.17 20.75
CA ALA A 491 11.76 16.32 19.69
C ALA A 491 10.92 15.18 20.26
N SER A 492 11.36 14.55 21.35
CA SER A 492 10.65 13.44 21.99
C SER A 492 9.35 13.89 22.66
N ASP A 493 9.34 15.07 23.28
CA ASP A 493 8.16 15.65 23.95
C ASP A 493 7.17 16.25 22.95
N ALA A 494 7.66 16.77 21.82
CA ALA A 494 6.81 17.30 20.75
C ALA A 494 6.14 16.19 19.91
N LEU A 495 6.78 15.04 19.70
CA LEU A 495 6.35 14.02 18.74
C LEU A 495 4.87 13.57 18.85
N PRO A 496 4.27 13.41 20.04
CA PRO A 496 2.86 13.07 20.19
C PRO A 496 1.88 14.20 19.82
N ASN A 497 2.30 15.46 19.96
CA ASN A 497 1.44 16.64 19.92
C ASN A 497 1.64 17.48 18.64
N ASP A 498 2.88 17.61 18.17
CA ASP A 498 3.24 18.25 16.91
C ASP A 498 4.47 17.57 16.27
N MET A 499 4.19 16.69 15.30
CA MET A 499 5.24 15.98 14.54
C MET A 499 6.05 16.91 13.62
N THR A 500 5.51 18.07 13.24
CA THR A 500 6.23 19.05 12.40
C THR A 500 7.26 19.82 13.20
N LEU A 501 6.92 20.20 14.43
CA LEU A 501 7.86 20.79 15.39
C LEU A 501 8.93 19.77 15.83
N ALA A 502 8.54 18.52 16.09
CA ALA A 502 9.47 17.44 16.38
C ALA A 502 10.48 17.22 15.24
N LEU A 503 10.01 17.19 13.98
CA LEU A 503 10.88 17.09 12.81
C LEU A 503 11.85 18.30 12.70
N ALA A 504 11.38 19.52 12.99
CA ALA A 504 12.24 20.70 12.99
C ALA A 504 13.38 20.59 14.02
N TYR A 505 13.10 20.09 15.23
CA TYR A 505 14.14 19.83 16.23
C TYR A 505 15.15 18.75 15.79
N LEU A 506 14.69 17.68 15.13
CA LEU A 506 15.57 16.63 14.61
C LEU A 506 16.43 17.11 13.42
N LEU A 507 15.90 18.00 12.57
CA LEU A 507 16.64 18.62 11.47
C LEU A 507 17.68 19.65 11.96
N ALA A 508 17.48 20.22 13.14
CA ALA A 508 18.41 21.14 13.79
C ALA A 508 19.55 20.45 14.59
N LEU A 509 19.59 19.11 14.63
CA LEU A 509 20.64 18.36 15.34
C LEU A 509 22.03 18.59 14.72
N PRO A 510 23.08 18.89 15.51
CA PRO A 510 24.44 19.03 15.00
C PRO A 510 24.99 17.76 14.33
N GLN A 511 24.58 16.57 14.81
CA GLN A 511 24.94 15.28 14.24
C GLN A 511 23.66 14.57 13.76
N VAL A 512 23.51 14.39 12.45
CA VAL A 512 22.29 13.86 11.82
C VAL A 512 21.90 12.47 12.34
N LEU A 513 22.89 11.60 12.57
CA LEU A 513 22.65 10.23 13.04
C LEU A 513 22.12 10.15 14.48
N ASP A 514 22.27 11.21 15.28
CA ASP A 514 21.76 11.24 16.66
C ASP A 514 20.24 11.22 16.74
N ALA A 515 19.52 11.57 15.66
CA ALA A 515 18.07 11.43 15.56
C ALA A 515 17.59 9.99 15.86
N ASN A 516 18.43 8.98 15.60
CA ASN A 516 18.14 7.58 15.93
C ASN A 516 17.86 7.39 17.43
N LYS A 517 18.56 8.13 18.30
CA LYS A 517 18.36 8.11 19.77
C LYS A 517 16.99 8.63 20.21
N CYS A 518 16.30 9.40 19.35
CA CYS A 518 14.91 9.79 19.55
C CYS A 518 13.99 8.67 19.05
N PHE A 519 14.12 8.24 17.79
CA PHE A 519 13.25 7.23 17.18
C PHE A 519 13.29 5.85 17.86
N GLU A 520 14.40 5.46 18.49
CA GLU A 520 14.51 4.24 19.30
C GLU A 520 13.79 4.31 20.66
N LYS A 521 13.60 5.51 21.23
CA LYS A 521 12.88 5.71 22.50
C LYS A 521 11.37 5.80 22.34
N GLN A 522 10.91 6.11 21.12
CA GLN A 522 9.49 6.32 20.81
C GLN A 522 8.77 5.00 20.55
N SER A 523 7.45 5.00 20.71
CA SER A 523 6.60 3.88 20.30
C SER A 523 6.74 3.67 18.78
N HIS A 524 6.98 2.43 18.35
CA HIS A 524 7.13 2.07 16.93
C HIS A 524 5.77 1.96 16.24
N SER A 525 5.10 3.11 16.05
CA SER A 525 3.87 3.22 15.27
C SER A 525 4.18 3.42 13.78
N ALA A 526 3.17 3.28 12.92
CA ALA A 526 3.31 3.62 11.49
C ALA A 526 3.81 5.05 11.29
N LEU A 527 3.37 6.01 12.12
CA LEU A 527 3.72 7.42 11.96
C LEU A 527 5.16 7.72 12.41
N SER A 528 5.64 7.12 13.51
CA SER A 528 7.04 7.31 13.93
C SER A 528 8.02 6.66 12.95
N LEU A 529 7.69 5.47 12.42
CA LEU A 529 8.48 4.80 11.39
C LEU A 529 8.47 5.55 10.04
N GLN A 530 7.33 6.10 9.62
CA GLN A 530 7.23 6.98 8.45
C GLN A 530 8.03 8.28 8.62
N LEU A 531 7.97 8.89 9.81
CA LEU A 531 8.71 10.12 10.12
C LEU A 531 10.23 9.88 10.10
N ALA A 532 10.69 8.74 10.63
CA ALA A 532 12.09 8.33 10.56
C ALA A 532 12.55 8.10 9.11
N ALA A 533 11.79 7.34 8.32
CA ALA A 533 12.08 7.12 6.91
C ALA A 533 12.11 8.44 6.11
N TYR A 534 11.19 9.36 6.39
CA TYR A 534 11.17 10.69 5.79
C TYR A 534 12.40 11.54 6.19
N TYR A 535 12.76 11.54 7.47
CA TYR A 535 13.95 12.24 7.98
C TYR A 535 15.23 11.77 7.28
N TYR A 536 15.50 10.47 7.25
CA TYR A 536 16.69 9.94 6.59
C TYR A 536 16.66 10.17 5.07
N SER A 537 15.47 10.10 4.43
CA SER A 537 15.32 10.43 3.00
C SER A 537 15.66 11.90 2.71
N LEU A 538 15.22 12.85 3.54
CA LEU A 538 15.57 14.27 3.44
C LEU A 538 17.08 14.49 3.56
N GLN A 539 17.72 13.83 4.52
CA GLN A 539 19.16 13.99 4.81
C GLN A 539 20.03 13.40 3.69
N ILE A 540 19.70 12.19 3.22
CA ILE A 540 20.36 11.57 2.06
C ILE A 540 20.19 12.45 0.82
N TYR A 541 18.98 12.98 0.58
CA TYR A 541 18.74 13.88 -0.55
C TYR A 541 19.58 15.15 -0.46
N ALA A 542 19.64 15.80 0.71
CA ALA A 542 20.39 17.04 0.92
C ALA A 542 21.91 16.87 0.70
N GLN A 543 22.45 15.68 0.96
CA GLN A 543 23.85 15.34 0.70
C GLN A 543 24.12 14.98 -0.77
N LEU A 544 23.20 14.27 -1.44
CA LEU A 544 23.32 13.90 -2.86
C LEU A 544 23.07 15.09 -3.82
N ALA A 545 22.17 15.99 -3.44
CA ALA A 545 21.81 17.18 -4.19
C ALA A 545 21.92 18.41 -3.27
N PRO A 546 23.13 18.99 -3.11
CA PRO A 546 23.35 20.12 -2.22
C PRO A 546 22.47 21.31 -2.63
N CYS A 547 21.57 21.72 -1.73
CA CYS A 547 20.56 22.75 -1.97
C CYS A 547 21.20 24.14 -2.17
N PHE A 548 21.32 24.61 -3.41
CA PHE A 548 21.91 25.93 -3.71
C PHE A 548 20.89 27.08 -3.84
N ARG A 549 20.85 27.87 -2.77
CA ARG A 549 20.87 29.35 -2.67
C ARG A 549 19.74 30.25 -3.22
N ASP A 550 18.96 29.94 -4.26
CA ASP A 550 18.09 30.99 -4.86
C ASP A 550 16.58 30.71 -5.05
N LYS A 551 16.09 29.47 -4.93
CA LYS A 551 14.63 29.17 -5.06
C LYS A 551 14.19 28.03 -4.16
N CYS A 552 12.94 28.08 -3.68
CA CYS A 552 12.29 26.95 -3.00
C CYS A 552 12.27 25.74 -3.93
N HIS A 553 13.06 24.71 -3.58
CA HIS A 553 13.19 23.50 -4.38
C HIS A 553 11.84 22.77 -4.50
N PRO A 554 11.50 22.14 -5.66
CA PRO A 554 10.28 21.34 -5.81
C PRO A 554 10.08 20.24 -4.75
N LEU A 555 11.16 19.84 -4.06
CA LEU A 555 11.15 18.89 -2.95
C LEU A 555 10.27 19.33 -1.78
N TYR A 556 10.23 20.62 -1.42
CA TYR A 556 9.32 21.12 -0.38
C TYR A 556 7.84 21.17 -0.82
N ARG A 557 7.56 20.77 -2.07
CA ARG A 557 6.21 20.55 -2.62
C ARG A 557 5.97 19.08 -3.00
N ALA A 558 6.95 18.20 -2.80
CA ALA A 558 6.79 16.77 -3.04
C ALA A 558 6.05 16.13 -1.85
N ASP A 559 5.18 15.17 -2.13
CA ASP A 559 4.58 14.34 -1.08
C ASP A 559 5.70 13.55 -0.36
N PRO A 560 5.73 13.51 0.98
CA PRO A 560 6.72 12.74 1.75
C PRO A 560 6.90 11.30 1.28
N LYS A 561 5.83 10.63 0.83
CA LYS A 561 5.86 9.26 0.30
C LYS A 561 6.60 9.17 -1.02
N GLU A 562 6.44 10.16 -1.89
CA GLU A 562 7.16 10.20 -3.18
C GLU A 562 8.63 10.52 -2.98
N LEU A 563 8.99 11.37 -2.00
CA LEU A 563 10.39 11.56 -1.61
C LEU A 563 11.03 10.26 -1.11
N ILE A 564 10.38 9.57 -0.15
CA ILE A 564 10.88 8.28 0.37
C ILE A 564 11.03 7.27 -0.76
N LYS A 565 10.03 7.10 -1.63
CA LYS A 565 10.12 6.18 -2.79
C LYS A 565 11.28 6.53 -3.71
N MET A 566 11.43 7.81 -4.07
CA MET A 566 12.48 8.26 -4.99
C MET A 566 13.87 8.01 -4.40
N VAL A 567 14.10 8.38 -3.14
CA VAL A 567 15.40 8.19 -2.47
C VAL A 567 15.68 6.71 -2.28
N SER A 568 14.73 5.92 -1.77
CA SER A 568 14.89 4.46 -1.60
C SER A 568 15.16 3.75 -2.94
N ARG A 569 14.51 4.16 -4.04
CA ARG A 569 14.77 3.62 -5.38
C ARG A 569 16.16 4.00 -5.89
N HIS A 570 16.61 5.23 -5.66
CA HIS A 570 17.95 5.66 -6.06
C HIS A 570 19.02 4.88 -5.27
N VAL A 571 18.87 4.84 -3.96
CA VAL A 571 19.74 4.11 -3.03
C VAL A 571 19.83 2.61 -3.37
N THR A 572 18.72 1.96 -3.72
CA THR A 572 18.73 0.53 -4.10
C THR A 572 19.31 0.26 -5.50
N LEU A 573 19.25 1.22 -6.43
CA LEU A 573 19.85 1.09 -7.77
C LEU A 573 21.36 1.34 -7.77
N TYR A 574 21.85 2.26 -6.93
CA TYR A 574 23.27 2.68 -6.88
C TYR A 574 24.01 2.19 -5.63
N GLY A 575 23.38 1.42 -4.75
CA GLY A 575 23.89 0.94 -3.46
C GLY A 575 25.04 -0.08 -3.51
N HIS A 576 25.67 -0.26 -4.67
CA HIS A 576 26.91 -1.03 -4.86
C HIS A 576 28.12 -0.15 -5.21
N GLU A 577 27.93 1.17 -5.38
CA GLU A 577 29.03 2.13 -5.50
C GLU A 577 29.61 2.46 -4.11
N ALA A 578 30.87 2.89 -4.05
CA ALA A 578 31.55 3.19 -2.78
C ALA A 578 31.13 4.56 -2.22
N TRP A 579 30.01 4.59 -1.49
CA TRP A 579 29.46 5.80 -0.87
C TRP A 579 30.30 6.27 0.33
N PRO A 580 30.38 7.59 0.63
CA PRO A 580 31.03 8.09 1.84
C PRO A 580 30.45 7.49 3.12
N GLU A 581 31.26 7.31 4.17
CA GLU A 581 30.85 6.61 5.41
C GLU A 581 29.59 7.20 6.05
N ASP A 582 29.47 8.53 6.12
CA ASP A 582 28.29 9.23 6.65
C ASP A 582 27.02 8.90 5.85
N LEU A 583 27.11 8.93 4.52
CA LEU A 583 25.99 8.68 3.62
C LEU A 583 25.61 7.19 3.58
N ALA A 584 26.58 6.29 3.72
CA ALA A 584 26.37 4.87 3.91
C ALA A 584 25.68 4.56 5.25
N ALA A 585 26.05 5.25 6.33
CA ALA A 585 25.39 5.14 7.63
C ALA A 585 23.93 5.63 7.59
N LEU A 586 23.67 6.78 6.96
CA LEU A 586 22.30 7.27 6.73
C LEU A 586 21.47 6.30 5.87
N THR A 587 22.09 5.76 4.81
CA THR A 587 21.49 4.75 3.93
C THR A 587 21.10 3.49 4.71
N LYS A 588 21.96 3.02 5.62
CA LYS A 588 21.65 1.88 6.49
C LYS A 588 20.45 2.15 7.39
N GLN A 589 20.34 3.36 7.95
CA GLN A 589 19.19 3.76 8.77
C GLN A 589 17.89 3.86 7.94
N LEU A 590 17.95 4.43 6.72
CA LEU A 590 16.78 4.47 5.84
C LEU A 590 16.24 3.06 5.52
N HIS A 591 17.11 2.10 5.20
CA HIS A 591 16.69 0.70 4.99
C HIS A 591 16.10 0.09 6.26
N TYR A 592 16.73 0.28 7.42
CA TYR A 592 16.24 -0.23 8.70
C TYR A 592 14.82 0.26 9.02
N TYR A 593 14.55 1.57 8.91
CA TYR A 593 13.22 2.12 9.18
C TYR A 593 12.18 1.76 8.10
N ASN A 594 12.58 1.66 6.82
CA ASN A 594 11.68 1.20 5.75
C ASN A 594 11.27 -0.27 5.95
N GLU A 595 12.19 -1.17 6.27
CA GLU A 595 11.85 -2.58 6.53
C GLU A 595 10.94 -2.70 7.75
N ARG A 596 11.24 -2.01 8.85
CA ARG A 596 10.35 -2.02 10.03
C ARG A 596 8.97 -1.42 9.75
N LEU A 597 8.86 -0.38 8.91
CA LEU A 597 7.57 0.17 8.48
C LEU A 597 6.77 -0.84 7.65
N LEU A 598 7.43 -1.58 6.76
CA LEU A 598 6.80 -2.61 5.95
C LEU A 598 6.35 -3.79 6.82
N ASP A 599 7.19 -4.25 7.74
CA ASP A 599 6.86 -5.28 8.75
C ASP A 599 5.66 -4.86 9.61
N PHE A 600 5.63 -3.61 10.06
CA PHE A 600 4.53 -3.06 10.85
C PHE A 600 3.22 -3.02 10.04
N THR A 601 3.28 -2.51 8.80
CA THR A 601 2.13 -2.44 7.88
C THR A 601 1.58 -3.85 7.62
N GLN A 602 2.47 -4.81 7.42
CA GLN A 602 2.13 -6.20 7.16
C GLN A 602 1.50 -6.88 8.38
N ALA A 603 2.05 -6.64 9.58
CA ALA A 603 1.49 -7.13 10.83
C ALA A 603 0.10 -6.54 11.11
N GLN A 604 -0.15 -5.26 10.79
CA GLN A 604 -1.48 -4.66 10.87
C GLN A 604 -2.49 -5.32 9.93
N ILE A 605 -2.09 -5.65 8.69
CA ILE A 605 -2.94 -6.41 7.75
C ILE A 605 -3.28 -7.78 8.34
N LEU A 606 -2.30 -8.50 8.90
CA LEU A 606 -2.51 -9.80 9.55
C LEU A 606 -3.41 -9.72 10.80
N GLN A 607 -3.29 -8.65 11.59
CA GLN A 607 -4.17 -8.39 12.73
C GLN A 607 -5.61 -8.11 12.26
N GLY A 608 -5.78 -7.37 11.16
CA GLY A 608 -7.09 -7.13 10.51
C GLY A 608 -7.78 -8.41 10.03
N LEU A 609 -7.00 -9.43 9.65
CA LEU A 609 -7.50 -10.78 9.32
C LEU A 609 -7.88 -11.62 10.56
N ARG A 610 -7.85 -11.03 11.77
CA ARG A 610 -8.19 -11.67 13.07
C ARG A 610 -7.33 -12.89 13.42
N LYS A 611 -6.10 -13.00 12.88
CA LYS A 611 -5.19 -14.14 13.12
C LYS A 611 -4.31 -14.02 14.38
N GLY A 612 -4.64 -13.13 15.31
CA GLY A 612 -4.01 -13.07 16.64
C GLY A 612 -2.53 -12.64 16.67
N VAL A 613 -2.07 -11.91 15.65
CA VAL A 613 -0.66 -11.48 15.56
C VAL A 613 -0.36 -10.31 16.50
N ASP A 614 0.69 -10.44 17.30
CA ASP A 614 1.30 -9.34 18.04
C ASP A 614 2.14 -8.49 17.09
N VAL A 615 1.67 -7.27 16.80
CA VAL A 615 2.32 -6.33 15.89
C VAL A 615 3.72 -5.93 16.36
N GLN A 616 3.92 -5.73 17.67
CA GLN A 616 5.21 -5.30 18.19
C GLN A 616 6.22 -6.44 18.05
N ARG A 617 5.84 -7.65 18.48
CA ARG A 617 6.69 -8.84 18.38
C ARG A 617 6.99 -9.20 16.93
N PHE A 618 6.01 -9.11 16.03
CA PHE A 618 6.23 -9.36 14.60
C PHE A 618 7.23 -8.39 13.96
N THR A 619 7.38 -7.14 14.43
CA THR A 619 8.40 -6.22 13.88
C THR A 619 9.82 -6.42 14.41
N ALA A 620 10.02 -7.28 15.42
CA ALA A 620 11.27 -7.32 16.21
C ALA A 620 11.87 -8.73 16.41
N ASP A 621 11.04 -9.78 16.36
CA ASP A 621 11.44 -11.16 16.64
C ASP A 621 11.31 -12.01 15.36
N ASP A 622 12.42 -12.26 14.67
CA ASP A 622 12.44 -13.02 13.41
C ASP A 622 12.01 -14.50 13.59
N GLN A 623 12.22 -15.08 14.78
CA GLN A 623 11.71 -16.41 15.09
C GLN A 623 10.18 -16.38 15.24
N TYR A 624 9.62 -15.37 15.88
CA TYR A 624 8.17 -15.17 15.92
C TYR A 624 7.58 -14.81 14.54
N LYS A 625 8.27 -14.05 13.68
CA LYS A 625 7.87 -13.87 12.27
C LYS A 625 7.74 -15.23 11.57
N ARG A 626 8.79 -16.06 11.66
CA ARG A 626 8.84 -17.40 11.08
C ARG A 626 7.72 -18.30 11.61
N GLU A 627 7.55 -18.39 12.93
CA GLU A 627 6.47 -19.15 13.57
C GLU A 627 5.07 -18.65 13.15
N THR A 628 4.88 -17.33 13.08
CA THR A 628 3.62 -16.72 12.60
C THR A 628 3.35 -17.06 11.14
N ILE A 629 4.36 -17.05 10.27
CA ILE A 629 4.22 -17.40 8.85
C ILE A 629 3.87 -18.87 8.66
N LEU A 630 4.50 -19.76 9.43
CA LEU A 630 4.18 -21.19 9.43
C LEU A 630 2.77 -21.44 9.96
N GLY A 631 2.36 -20.82 11.08
CA GLY A 631 1.00 -20.91 11.60
C GLY A 631 -0.07 -20.28 10.69
N LEU A 632 0.28 -19.26 9.90
CA LEU A 632 -0.61 -18.73 8.85
C LEU A 632 -0.77 -19.70 7.67
N ALA A 633 0.18 -20.60 7.46
CA ALA A 633 0.06 -21.67 6.46
C ALA A 633 -0.86 -22.81 6.94
N GLU A 634 -1.14 -22.93 8.24
CA GLU A 634 -2.11 -23.86 8.84
C GLU A 634 -3.56 -23.37 8.62
N THR A 635 -3.94 -23.20 7.34
CA THR A 635 -5.24 -22.63 6.97
C THR A 635 -5.83 -23.27 5.73
N LEU A 636 -7.16 -23.33 5.68
CA LEU A 636 -7.91 -23.69 4.48
C LEU A 636 -8.24 -22.49 3.58
N GLU A 637 -8.10 -21.26 4.09
CA GLU A 637 -8.40 -20.02 3.36
C GLU A 637 -7.31 -19.69 2.33
N GLU A 638 -7.65 -19.74 1.04
CA GLU A 638 -6.68 -19.53 -0.07
C GLU A 638 -6.00 -18.16 -0.01
N ASN A 639 -6.74 -17.09 0.31
CA ASN A 639 -6.19 -15.75 0.48
C ASN A 639 -5.14 -15.68 1.60
N VAL A 640 -5.39 -16.35 2.74
CA VAL A 640 -4.46 -16.37 3.89
C VAL A 640 -3.23 -17.22 3.55
N TYR A 641 -3.42 -18.34 2.86
CA TYR A 641 -2.33 -19.19 2.38
C TYR A 641 -1.42 -18.45 1.37
N SER A 642 -1.99 -17.71 0.42
CA SER A 642 -1.23 -16.87 -0.50
C SER A 642 -0.45 -15.76 0.22
N ILE A 643 -1.01 -15.20 1.30
CA ILE A 643 -0.29 -14.24 2.16
C ILE A 643 0.89 -14.93 2.86
N ALA A 644 0.70 -16.12 3.45
CA ALA A 644 1.79 -16.88 4.08
C ALA A 644 2.96 -17.13 3.10
N LEU A 645 2.68 -17.48 1.84
CA LEU A 645 3.72 -17.66 0.82
C LEU A 645 4.43 -16.36 0.44
N SER A 646 3.69 -15.26 0.28
CA SER A 646 4.29 -13.94 0.01
C SER A 646 5.18 -13.47 1.16
N LEU A 647 4.82 -13.80 2.40
CA LEU A 647 5.61 -13.47 3.59
C LEU A 647 6.85 -14.35 3.69
N ALA A 648 6.73 -15.64 3.43
CA ALA A 648 7.86 -16.55 3.42
C ALA A 648 8.94 -16.11 2.43
N GLN A 649 8.53 -15.74 1.21
CA GLN A 649 9.43 -15.18 0.20
C GLN A 649 10.11 -13.88 0.66
N ARG A 650 9.39 -12.99 1.35
CA ARG A 650 9.93 -11.72 1.88
C ARG A 650 10.95 -11.96 2.99
N TYR A 651 10.58 -12.76 4.00
CA TYR A 651 11.38 -12.99 5.21
C TYR A 651 12.39 -14.13 5.07
N SER A 652 12.62 -14.63 3.84
CA SER A 652 13.53 -15.74 3.57
C SER A 652 13.23 -17.02 4.37
N VAL A 653 11.96 -17.25 4.74
CA VAL A 653 11.50 -18.53 5.30
C VAL A 653 11.40 -19.53 4.14
N SER A 654 11.90 -20.75 4.33
CA SER A 654 11.94 -21.70 3.21
C SER A 654 10.54 -22.07 2.75
N ARG A 655 10.30 -21.96 1.44
CA ARG A 655 9.04 -22.41 0.81
C ARG A 655 8.78 -23.89 1.06
N TRP A 656 9.84 -24.69 1.19
CA TRP A 656 9.76 -26.11 1.56
C TRP A 656 9.13 -26.28 2.96
N GLU A 657 9.55 -25.47 3.94
CA GLU A 657 9.04 -25.54 5.32
C GLU A 657 7.56 -25.14 5.39
N VAL A 658 7.18 -24.06 4.70
CA VAL A 658 5.78 -23.62 4.61
C VAL A 658 4.89 -24.70 3.96
N PHE A 659 5.39 -25.36 2.92
CA PHE A 659 4.68 -26.46 2.27
C PHE A 659 4.59 -27.70 3.16
N MET A 660 5.64 -28.01 3.93
CA MET A 660 5.66 -29.17 4.84
C MET A 660 4.74 -28.96 6.03
N THR A 661 4.74 -27.77 6.66
CA THR A 661 3.79 -27.39 7.72
C THR A 661 2.35 -27.38 7.21
N HIS A 662 2.10 -26.87 5.99
CA HIS A 662 0.76 -26.96 5.42
C HIS A 662 0.32 -28.41 5.23
N LEU A 663 1.19 -29.27 4.68
CA LEU A 663 0.90 -30.69 4.50
C LEU A 663 0.64 -31.40 5.83
N GLU A 664 1.40 -31.08 6.89
CA GLU A 664 1.16 -31.58 8.25
C GLU A 664 -0.24 -31.19 8.73
N PHE A 665 -0.58 -29.90 8.72
CA PHE A 665 -1.92 -29.39 9.09
C PHE A 665 -3.04 -30.09 8.31
N LEU A 666 -2.86 -30.31 7.00
CA LEU A 666 -3.83 -31.06 6.20
C LEU A 666 -4.03 -32.46 6.78
N PHE A 667 -2.96 -33.17 7.13
CA PHE A 667 -3.06 -34.52 7.70
C PHE A 667 -3.57 -34.57 9.15
N THR A 668 -3.31 -33.56 9.98
CA THR A 668 -3.64 -33.57 11.43
C THR A 668 -4.95 -32.86 11.77
N ASP A 669 -5.00 -31.54 11.60
CA ASP A 669 -5.99 -30.66 12.27
C ASP A 669 -7.01 -30.02 11.31
N SER A 670 -6.82 -30.17 9.99
CA SER A 670 -7.72 -29.59 8.98
C SER A 670 -9.14 -30.17 8.97
N GLY A 671 -9.34 -31.35 9.57
CA GLY A 671 -10.61 -32.08 9.52
C GLY A 671 -11.00 -32.65 8.15
N LEU A 672 -10.15 -32.50 7.13
CA LEU A 672 -10.45 -32.90 5.75
C LEU A 672 -10.39 -34.42 5.54
N SER A 673 -11.25 -34.91 4.65
CA SER A 673 -11.14 -36.26 4.09
C SER A 673 -9.88 -36.41 3.23
N THR A 674 -9.42 -37.64 3.04
CA THR A 674 -8.20 -37.93 2.25
C THR A 674 -8.28 -37.39 0.82
N VAL A 675 -9.46 -37.42 0.20
CA VAL A 675 -9.68 -36.91 -1.17
C VAL A 675 -9.57 -35.38 -1.23
N GLU A 676 -10.07 -34.67 -0.21
CA GLU A 676 -9.95 -33.20 -0.14
C GLU A 676 -8.50 -32.76 0.08
N ILE A 677 -7.71 -33.53 0.83
CA ILE A 677 -6.27 -33.28 1.00
C ILE A 677 -5.51 -33.56 -0.29
N GLU A 678 -5.80 -34.66 -0.98
CA GLU A 678 -5.16 -35.00 -2.26
C GLU A 678 -5.41 -33.89 -3.29
N ASN A 679 -6.68 -33.47 -3.45
CA ASN A 679 -7.06 -32.36 -4.32
C ASN A 679 -6.33 -31.06 -3.94
N ARG A 680 -6.24 -30.73 -2.66
CA ARG A 680 -5.61 -29.49 -2.18
C ARG A 680 -4.08 -29.51 -2.32
N ALA A 681 -3.43 -30.63 -2.06
CA ALA A 681 -1.99 -30.76 -2.21
C ALA A 681 -1.57 -30.75 -3.70
N GLN A 682 -2.41 -31.28 -4.58
CA GLN A 682 -2.26 -31.16 -6.03
C GLN A 682 -2.50 -29.73 -6.52
N SER A 683 -3.60 -29.07 -6.11
CA SER A 683 -3.92 -27.69 -6.56
C SER A 683 -2.88 -26.65 -6.12
N LEU A 684 -2.19 -26.89 -5.01
CA LEU A 684 -1.12 -26.02 -4.50
C LEU A 684 0.29 -26.42 -4.99
N HIS A 685 0.40 -27.46 -5.83
CA HIS A 685 1.66 -27.96 -6.40
C HIS A 685 2.75 -28.26 -5.34
N LEU A 686 2.36 -28.69 -4.13
CA LEU A 686 3.28 -28.78 -2.98
C LEU A 686 4.50 -29.67 -3.28
N PHE A 687 4.27 -30.78 -4.00
CA PHE A 687 5.28 -31.79 -4.28
C PHE A 687 6.33 -31.39 -5.31
N GLU A 688 6.16 -30.28 -6.05
CA GLU A 688 7.24 -29.75 -6.90
C GLU A 688 8.40 -29.22 -6.06
N THR A 689 8.09 -28.56 -4.93
CA THR A 689 9.10 -28.08 -3.98
C THR A 689 9.48 -29.15 -2.96
N LEU A 690 8.53 -29.93 -2.42
CA LEU A 690 8.84 -30.88 -1.35
C LEU A 690 9.83 -31.99 -1.77
N LYS A 691 9.87 -32.32 -3.07
CA LYS A 691 10.84 -33.25 -3.68
C LYS A 691 12.30 -32.78 -3.66
N THR A 692 12.59 -31.51 -3.38
CA THR A 692 13.98 -31.03 -3.34
C THR A 692 14.75 -31.49 -2.10
N ASP A 693 14.05 -31.93 -1.05
CA ASP A 693 14.64 -32.56 0.14
C ASP A 693 13.85 -33.81 0.56
N PRO A 694 14.13 -34.97 -0.05
CA PRO A 694 13.48 -36.24 0.28
C PRO A 694 13.81 -36.77 1.68
N GLU A 695 14.96 -36.41 2.26
CA GLU A 695 15.38 -36.82 3.61
C GLU A 695 14.60 -36.08 4.69
N GLY A 696 14.53 -34.75 4.58
CA GLY A 696 13.70 -33.90 5.43
C GLY A 696 12.23 -34.30 5.34
N PHE A 697 11.73 -34.57 4.12
CA PHE A 697 10.34 -34.97 3.88
C PHE A 697 10.02 -36.29 4.60
N HIS A 698 10.84 -37.33 4.38
CA HIS A 698 10.66 -38.62 5.04
C HIS A 698 10.68 -38.52 6.58
N LYS A 699 11.67 -37.80 7.14
CA LYS A 699 11.83 -37.63 8.58
C LYS A 699 10.63 -36.92 9.23
N HIS A 700 10.09 -35.90 8.56
CA HIS A 700 8.93 -35.15 9.04
C HIS A 700 7.65 -35.99 8.93
N MET A 701 7.44 -36.67 7.79
CA MET A 701 6.33 -37.58 7.55
C MET A 701 6.25 -38.69 8.60
N VAL A 702 7.35 -39.35 8.94
CA VAL A 702 7.38 -40.41 9.97
C VAL A 702 7.16 -39.88 11.38
N LYS A 703 7.71 -38.71 11.72
CA LYS A 703 7.67 -38.19 13.09
C LYS A 703 6.34 -37.55 13.47
N TYR A 704 5.72 -36.80 12.55
CA TYR A 704 4.56 -35.95 12.84
C TYR A 704 3.27 -36.45 12.18
N ILE A 705 3.33 -36.94 10.94
CA ILE A 705 2.15 -37.31 10.15
C ILE A 705 1.78 -38.79 10.33
N TYR A 706 2.73 -39.71 10.28
CA TYR A 706 2.42 -41.14 10.41
C TYR A 706 1.71 -41.50 11.73
N PRO A 707 2.07 -40.95 12.93
CA PRO A 707 1.43 -41.34 14.17
C PRO A 707 -0.07 -40.99 14.25
N THR A 708 -0.50 -39.89 13.63
CA THR A 708 -1.89 -39.38 13.72
C THR A 708 -2.88 -40.15 12.85
N ILE A 709 -2.41 -40.88 11.83
CA ILE A 709 -3.27 -41.68 10.94
C ILE A 709 -3.79 -42.94 11.66
N GLY A 710 -5.09 -43.22 11.61
CA GLY A 710 -5.68 -44.43 12.18
C GLY A 710 -5.30 -45.71 11.43
N GLY A 711 -5.02 -46.81 12.13
CA GLY A 711 -4.64 -48.10 11.51
C GLY A 711 -5.71 -48.74 10.62
N PHE A 712 -6.98 -48.37 10.82
CA PHE A 712 -8.13 -48.77 9.99
C PHE A 712 -8.40 -47.82 8.82
N ASP A 713 -7.77 -46.63 8.78
CA ASP A 713 -7.95 -45.67 7.70
C ASP A 713 -7.02 -46.02 6.53
N HIS A 714 -7.43 -47.04 5.76
CA HIS A 714 -6.66 -47.52 4.61
C HIS A 714 -6.49 -46.46 3.53
N ASP A 715 -7.41 -45.50 3.43
CA ASP A 715 -7.32 -44.43 2.42
C ASP A 715 -6.25 -43.41 2.82
N ARG A 716 -6.27 -42.91 4.06
CA ARG A 716 -5.24 -41.99 4.55
C ARG A 716 -3.85 -42.64 4.59
N LEU A 717 -3.76 -43.93 4.95
CA LEU A 717 -2.52 -44.70 4.88
C LEU A 717 -2.06 -44.91 3.42
N LEU A 718 -2.97 -45.24 2.50
CA LEU A 718 -2.65 -45.42 1.09
C LEU A 718 -2.09 -44.13 0.49
N TYR A 719 -2.73 -42.99 0.79
CA TYR A 719 -2.24 -41.69 0.36
C TYR A 719 -0.87 -41.37 0.97
N TYR A 720 -0.68 -41.56 2.28
CA TYR A 720 0.61 -41.39 2.96
C TYR A 720 1.77 -42.16 2.29
N PHE A 721 1.60 -43.46 2.01
CA PHE A 721 2.64 -44.25 1.35
C PHE A 721 2.82 -43.88 -0.13
N THR A 722 1.75 -43.45 -0.81
CA THR A 722 1.83 -42.91 -2.18
C THR A 722 2.65 -41.61 -2.21
N LEU A 723 2.56 -40.76 -1.18
CA LEU A 723 3.38 -39.56 -1.07
C LEU A 723 4.87 -39.90 -0.88
N LEU A 724 5.21 -40.82 0.02
CA LEU A 724 6.59 -41.29 0.21
C LEU A 724 7.19 -41.90 -1.06
N GLU A 725 6.41 -42.69 -1.81
CA GLU A 725 6.80 -43.22 -3.12
C GLU A 725 7.03 -42.07 -4.12
N SER A 726 6.11 -41.12 -4.22
CA SER A 726 6.18 -40.01 -5.18
C SER A 726 7.33 -39.04 -4.93
N CYS A 727 7.81 -38.94 -3.68
CA CYS A 727 8.92 -38.08 -3.26
C CYS A 727 10.29 -38.77 -3.32
N GLY A 728 10.37 -40.02 -3.79
CA GLY A 728 11.65 -40.74 -3.93
C GLY A 728 12.24 -41.24 -2.61
N CYS A 729 11.43 -41.38 -1.55
CA CYS A 729 11.90 -41.77 -0.22
C CYS A 729 12.21 -43.27 -0.06
N ALA A 730 12.20 -44.06 -1.15
CA ALA A 730 12.31 -45.52 -1.13
C ALA A 730 13.66 -46.02 -0.57
N ASP A 731 14.76 -45.32 -0.86
CA ASP A 731 16.12 -45.74 -0.50
C ASP A 731 16.59 -45.19 0.86
N LEU A 732 15.80 -44.32 1.51
CA LEU A 732 16.20 -43.52 2.67
C LEU A 732 15.83 -44.13 4.03
N GLY A 733 15.15 -45.28 4.04
CA GLY A 733 14.71 -45.95 5.26
C GLY A 733 15.11 -47.42 5.29
N LYS A 734 15.39 -47.94 6.49
CA LYS A 734 15.46 -49.39 6.75
C LYS A 734 14.04 -49.97 6.80
N TYR A 735 13.30 -49.89 5.69
CA TYR A 735 11.92 -50.36 5.66
C TYR A 735 11.86 -51.88 5.55
N ALA A 736 11.16 -52.52 6.47
CA ALA A 736 10.77 -53.93 6.34
C ALA A 736 9.84 -54.18 5.12
N ILE A 737 9.12 -53.17 4.65
CA ILE A 737 8.30 -53.19 3.43
C ILE A 737 8.50 -51.86 2.68
N GLN A 738 8.85 -51.92 1.40
CA GLN A 738 9.04 -50.72 0.57
C GLN A 738 7.72 -49.95 0.33
N PRO A 739 7.71 -48.60 0.20
CA PRO A 739 6.50 -47.79 0.00
C PRO A 739 5.60 -48.27 -1.16
N GLU A 740 6.16 -48.59 -2.32
CA GLU A 740 5.43 -49.17 -3.47
C GLU A 740 4.73 -50.50 -3.10
N THR A 741 5.33 -51.29 -2.21
CA THR A 741 4.71 -52.52 -1.69
C THR A 741 3.60 -52.21 -0.69
N HIS A 742 3.76 -51.22 0.19
CA HIS A 742 2.65 -50.74 1.03
C HIS A 742 1.46 -50.26 0.19
N VAL A 743 1.69 -49.45 -0.86
CA VAL A 743 0.65 -48.97 -1.79
C VAL A 743 -0.07 -50.13 -2.49
N ARG A 744 0.68 -51.13 -3.00
CA ARG A 744 0.10 -52.33 -3.65
C ARG A 744 -0.66 -53.25 -2.69
N LEU A 745 -0.26 -53.31 -1.42
CA LEU A 745 -0.97 -54.07 -0.38
C LEU A 745 -2.25 -53.36 0.03
N LEU A 746 -2.19 -52.07 0.40
CA LEU A 746 -3.35 -51.27 0.81
C LEU A 746 -4.44 -51.20 -0.26
N LYS A 747 -4.09 -50.97 -1.54
CA LYS A 747 -5.05 -50.99 -2.66
C LYS A 747 -5.85 -52.30 -2.76
N LYS A 748 -5.28 -53.43 -2.31
CA LYS A 748 -5.95 -54.74 -2.34
C LYS A 748 -6.63 -55.07 -1.01
N PHE A 749 -6.02 -54.75 0.12
CA PHE A 749 -6.62 -54.97 1.44
C PHE A 749 -7.84 -54.09 1.68
N LYS A 750 -7.89 -52.85 1.19
CA LYS A 750 -9.10 -52.00 1.25
C LYS A 750 -10.33 -52.70 0.68
N VAL A 751 -10.17 -53.45 -0.42
CA VAL A 751 -11.28 -54.15 -1.11
C VAL A 751 -11.58 -55.50 -0.47
N VAL A 752 -10.55 -56.22 -0.02
CA VAL A 752 -10.62 -57.64 0.37
C VAL A 752 -10.77 -57.84 1.89
N ALA A 753 -10.39 -56.83 2.68
CA ALA A 753 -10.25 -56.87 4.13
C ALA A 753 -10.40 -55.47 4.76
N SER A 754 -11.47 -54.74 4.45
CA SER A 754 -11.69 -53.34 4.89
C SER A 754 -11.68 -53.11 6.41
N GLY A 755 -11.88 -54.16 7.22
CA GLY A 755 -11.77 -54.11 8.69
C GLY A 755 -10.36 -54.38 9.26
N LEU A 756 -9.32 -54.43 8.43
CA LEU A 756 -7.94 -54.73 8.85
C LEU A 756 -7.30 -53.52 9.54
N ASP A 757 -6.61 -53.75 10.66
CA ASP A 757 -5.68 -52.77 11.22
C ASP A 757 -4.33 -52.91 10.50
N TYR A 758 -4.13 -52.07 9.47
CA TYR A 758 -2.95 -52.19 8.61
C TYR A 758 -1.67 -51.77 9.34
N LYS A 759 -1.75 -50.90 10.36
CA LYS A 759 -0.59 -50.55 11.19
C LYS A 759 -0.11 -51.75 12.01
N LYS A 760 -1.03 -52.52 12.60
CA LYS A 760 -0.66 -53.77 13.32
C LYS A 760 -0.14 -54.87 12.40
N LEU A 761 -0.55 -54.89 11.13
CA LEU A 761 -0.03 -55.82 10.13
C LEU A 761 1.46 -55.58 9.82
N THR A 762 1.91 -54.32 9.89
CA THR A 762 3.26 -53.91 9.50
C THR A 762 4.10 -53.38 10.67
N ASP A 763 3.72 -53.70 11.91
CA ASP A 763 4.49 -53.40 13.12
C ASP A 763 5.47 -54.54 13.39
N GLU A 764 6.77 -54.21 13.47
CA GLU A 764 7.87 -55.17 13.70
C GLU A 764 7.73 -55.95 15.02
N ASN A 765 6.97 -55.43 15.98
CA ASN A 765 6.78 -56.03 17.30
C ASN A 765 5.59 -56.99 17.38
N MET A 766 4.68 -56.96 16.39
CA MET A 766 3.43 -57.71 16.36
C MET A 766 3.52 -58.85 15.34
N ASN A 767 2.75 -59.92 15.56
CA ASN A 767 2.64 -61.00 14.59
C ASN A 767 1.59 -60.62 13.53
N PRO A 768 1.95 -60.45 12.23
CA PRO A 768 0.99 -60.00 11.24
C PRO A 768 -0.18 -60.96 11.03
N LEU A 769 0.02 -62.24 11.38
CA LEU A 769 -1.03 -63.26 11.31
C LEU A 769 -2.14 -63.02 12.35
N GLU A 770 -1.83 -62.45 13.51
CA GLU A 770 -2.82 -62.07 14.54
C GLU A 770 -3.65 -60.86 14.09
N ALA A 771 -3.06 -59.95 13.30
CA ALA A 771 -3.78 -58.84 12.67
C ALA A 771 -4.72 -59.32 11.54
N LEU A 772 -4.35 -60.39 10.82
CA LEU A 772 -5.17 -60.95 9.74
C LEU A 772 -6.30 -61.85 10.25
N GLU A 773 -6.05 -62.72 11.24
CA GLU A 773 -6.99 -63.72 11.77
C GLU A 773 -8.45 -63.22 11.88
N PRO A 774 -8.78 -62.09 12.53
CA PRO A 774 -10.16 -61.68 12.72
C PRO A 774 -10.91 -61.42 11.41
N ILE A 775 -10.23 -60.98 10.34
CA ILE A 775 -10.85 -60.61 9.06
C ILE A 775 -10.91 -61.78 8.05
N LEU A 776 -10.16 -62.87 8.27
CA LEU A 776 -10.15 -64.02 7.35
C LEU A 776 -11.52 -64.72 7.27
N SER A 777 -11.97 -64.97 6.04
CA SER A 777 -13.22 -65.63 5.68
C SER A 777 -13.05 -66.43 4.37
N SER A 778 -13.99 -67.32 4.10
CA SER A 778 -14.06 -68.14 2.87
C SER A 778 -14.05 -67.32 1.57
N GLN A 779 -14.55 -66.08 1.61
CA GLN A 779 -14.58 -65.21 0.44
C GLN A 779 -13.26 -64.48 0.18
N ASN A 780 -12.49 -64.15 1.22
CA ASN A 780 -11.28 -63.35 1.09
C ASN A 780 -9.96 -64.15 1.21
N ILE A 781 -9.97 -65.37 1.78
CA ILE A 781 -8.76 -66.16 2.02
C ILE A 781 -7.92 -66.43 0.76
N LEU A 782 -8.55 -66.74 -0.38
CA LEU A 782 -7.86 -66.94 -1.67
C LEU A 782 -7.23 -65.64 -2.21
N SER A 783 -7.81 -64.49 -1.88
CA SER A 783 -7.31 -63.19 -2.31
C SER A 783 -6.18 -62.71 -1.41
N ILE A 784 -6.29 -62.92 -0.09
CA ILE A 784 -5.26 -62.53 0.90
C ILE A 784 -4.03 -63.44 0.82
N SER A 785 -4.20 -64.76 0.62
CA SER A 785 -3.08 -65.71 0.47
C SER A 785 -2.13 -65.37 -0.69
N LYS A 786 -2.59 -64.62 -1.70
CA LYS A 786 -1.76 -64.09 -2.80
C LYS A 786 -0.98 -62.81 -2.44
N LEU A 787 -1.25 -62.20 -1.29
CA LEU A 787 -0.64 -60.95 -0.80
C LEU A 787 0.37 -61.20 0.32
N VAL A 788 0.08 -62.20 1.15
CA VAL A 788 0.89 -62.61 2.31
C VAL A 788 2.39 -62.87 1.99
N PRO A 789 2.79 -63.41 0.82
CA PRO A 789 4.20 -63.50 0.42
C PRO A 789 4.97 -62.17 0.29
N LYS A 790 4.30 -61.02 0.42
CA LYS A 790 4.89 -59.67 0.40
C LYS A 790 4.91 -59.01 1.78
N ILE A 791 4.62 -59.77 2.84
CA ILE A 791 4.58 -59.30 4.23
C ILE A 791 5.62 -60.09 5.03
N PRO A 792 6.60 -59.42 5.70
CA PRO A 792 7.55 -60.08 6.57
C PRO A 792 6.84 -60.61 7.82
N GLY A 793 7.16 -61.83 8.22
CA GLY A 793 6.79 -62.39 9.52
C GLY A 793 7.79 -62.01 10.61
N LYS A 794 7.50 -62.42 11.85
CA LYS A 794 8.28 -62.11 13.05
C LYS A 794 9.76 -62.54 12.98
N ASP A 795 10.07 -63.57 12.19
CA ASP A 795 11.43 -64.09 11.99
C ASP A 795 12.16 -63.43 10.80
N GLY A 796 11.66 -62.30 10.28
CA GLY A 796 12.18 -61.59 9.09
C GLY A 796 11.90 -62.29 7.75
N ARG A 797 11.50 -63.56 7.76
CA ARG A 797 11.09 -64.32 6.56
C ARG A 797 9.69 -63.89 6.10
N MET A 798 9.47 -63.83 4.79
CA MET A 798 8.14 -63.56 4.23
C MET A 798 7.14 -64.64 4.64
N LEU A 799 5.91 -64.23 4.96
CA LEU A 799 4.85 -65.14 5.37
C LEU A 799 4.43 -66.06 4.22
N SER A 800 4.21 -67.34 4.52
CA SER A 800 3.76 -68.30 3.51
C SER A 800 2.23 -68.26 3.34
N PRO A 801 1.69 -68.52 2.13
CA PRO A 801 0.26 -68.71 1.92
C PRO A 801 -0.31 -69.84 2.78
N SER A 802 0.49 -70.88 2.99
CA SER A 802 0.17 -72.05 3.80
C SER A 802 -0.09 -71.66 5.26
N SER A 803 0.77 -70.87 5.88
CA SER A 803 0.62 -70.42 7.28
C SER A 803 -0.61 -69.53 7.49
N LEU A 804 -1.06 -68.81 6.45
CA LEU A 804 -2.35 -68.12 6.47
C LEU A 804 -3.53 -69.09 6.42
N TYR A 805 -3.48 -70.08 5.53
CA TYR A 805 -4.47 -71.16 5.47
C TYR A 805 -4.51 -71.96 6.78
N THR A 806 -3.39 -72.17 7.46
CA THR A 806 -3.31 -72.82 8.78
C THR A 806 -4.21 -72.13 9.80
N ILE A 807 -4.07 -70.81 9.96
CA ILE A 807 -4.83 -70.03 10.94
C ILE A 807 -6.29 -69.89 10.53
N TRP A 808 -6.58 -69.65 9.24
CA TRP A 808 -7.95 -69.59 8.77
C TRP A 808 -8.69 -70.94 8.90
N LEU A 809 -8.03 -72.08 8.66
CA LEU A 809 -8.67 -73.40 8.79
C LEU A 809 -8.92 -73.77 10.25
N GLN A 810 -8.02 -73.38 11.16
CA GLN A 810 -8.29 -73.49 12.61
C GLN A 810 -9.48 -72.63 13.02
N LYS A 811 -9.57 -71.37 12.54
CA LYS A 811 -10.72 -70.49 12.75
C LYS A 811 -12.01 -71.08 12.16
N LEU A 812 -12.01 -71.47 10.90
CA LEU A 812 -13.14 -72.09 10.17
C LEU A 812 -13.70 -73.31 10.91
N PHE A 813 -12.81 -74.16 11.44
CA PHE A 813 -13.22 -75.32 12.22
C PHE A 813 -13.82 -74.92 13.59
N TRP A 814 -13.15 -74.05 14.35
CA TRP A 814 -13.52 -73.74 15.74
C TRP A 814 -14.65 -72.71 15.90
N THR A 815 -14.79 -71.76 14.97
CA THR A 815 -15.72 -70.62 15.05
C THR A 815 -16.68 -70.54 13.86
N GLY A 816 -16.48 -71.37 12.83
CA GLY A 816 -17.30 -71.37 11.62
C GLY A 816 -16.92 -70.26 10.64
N ASP A 817 -17.72 -70.13 9.58
CA ASP A 817 -17.61 -69.09 8.56
C ASP A 817 -18.99 -68.76 8.00
N PRO A 818 -19.36 -67.47 7.79
CA PRO A 818 -20.71 -67.08 7.40
C PRO A 818 -21.27 -67.74 6.14
N HIS A 819 -20.41 -68.27 5.25
CA HIS A 819 -20.82 -68.89 4.00
C HIS A 819 -20.60 -70.41 3.98
N LEU A 820 -19.49 -70.90 4.52
CA LEU A 820 -19.17 -72.34 4.49
C LEU A 820 -19.71 -73.12 5.71
N VAL A 821 -19.64 -72.55 6.91
CA VAL A 821 -20.01 -73.20 8.19
C VAL A 821 -20.81 -72.20 9.02
N LYS A 822 -22.08 -72.02 8.64
CA LYS A 822 -22.94 -70.87 9.03
C LYS A 822 -23.22 -70.72 10.53
N GLN A 823 -22.94 -71.74 11.33
CA GLN A 823 -23.08 -71.74 12.78
C GLN A 823 -21.87 -72.45 13.38
N VAL A 824 -21.43 -72.03 14.58
CA VAL A 824 -20.35 -72.69 15.32
C VAL A 824 -20.73 -74.17 15.52
N PRO A 825 -19.91 -75.14 15.06
CA PRO A 825 -20.25 -76.56 15.21
C PRO A 825 -20.51 -76.95 16.66
N ALA A 826 -21.62 -77.64 16.90
CA ALA A 826 -22.03 -78.09 18.23
C ALA A 826 -22.32 -79.59 18.25
N SER A 827 -22.90 -80.16 17.20
CA SER A 827 -23.16 -81.60 17.09
C SER A 827 -21.98 -82.38 16.48
N PRO A 828 -21.84 -83.69 16.76
CA PRO A 828 -20.79 -84.52 16.15
C PRO A 828 -20.86 -84.59 14.61
N GLN A 829 -22.04 -84.37 14.02
CA GLN A 829 -22.22 -84.32 12.57
C GLN A 829 -21.76 -82.99 11.98
N GLU A 830 -21.96 -81.87 12.69
CA GLU A 830 -21.41 -80.57 12.29
C GLU A 830 -19.89 -80.52 12.41
N TRP A 831 -19.30 -81.13 13.45
CA TRP A 831 -17.83 -81.24 13.57
C TRP A 831 -17.21 -82.06 12.43
N LEU A 832 -17.87 -83.14 12.00
CA LEU A 832 -17.46 -83.89 10.81
C LEU A 832 -17.61 -83.05 9.54
N HIS A 833 -18.73 -82.35 9.38
CA HIS A 833 -18.96 -81.49 8.23
C HIS A 833 -17.93 -80.34 8.13
N ALA A 834 -17.61 -79.70 9.26
CA ALA A 834 -16.57 -78.68 9.33
C ALA A 834 -15.18 -79.26 8.96
N TYR A 835 -14.88 -80.49 9.41
CA TYR A 835 -13.65 -81.19 9.01
C TYR A 835 -13.61 -81.49 7.51
N ASP A 836 -14.69 -82.07 6.95
CA ASP A 836 -14.83 -82.38 5.52
C ASP A 836 -14.77 -81.11 4.63
N VAL A 837 -15.15 -79.95 5.18
CA VAL A 837 -14.99 -78.64 4.53
C VAL A 837 -13.53 -78.17 4.61
N CYS A 838 -12.84 -78.34 5.75
CA CYS A 838 -11.41 -78.01 5.88
C CYS A 838 -10.51 -78.89 5.00
N MET A 839 -10.80 -80.19 4.88
CA MET A 839 -10.08 -81.15 4.03
C MET A 839 -9.92 -80.66 2.58
N LYS A 840 -10.90 -79.92 2.05
CA LYS A 840 -10.91 -79.38 0.67
C LYS A 840 -9.87 -78.27 0.41
N TYR A 841 -9.12 -77.87 1.43
CA TYR A 841 -8.08 -76.85 1.37
C TYR A 841 -6.73 -77.38 1.89
N PHE A 842 -6.62 -78.67 2.22
CA PHE A 842 -5.38 -79.28 2.69
C PHE A 842 -4.32 -79.39 1.58
N ASP A 843 -4.75 -79.41 0.31
CA ASP A 843 -3.93 -79.25 -0.89
C ASP A 843 -3.17 -77.91 -0.95
N ARG A 844 -3.57 -76.92 -0.14
CA ARG A 844 -2.97 -75.57 -0.07
C ARG A 844 -2.05 -75.38 1.12
N LEU A 845 -1.88 -76.41 1.94
CA LEU A 845 -0.98 -76.41 3.09
C LEU A 845 0.32 -77.12 2.74
N LEU A 846 1.43 -76.58 3.26
CA LEU A 846 2.70 -77.27 3.30
C LEU A 846 2.62 -78.44 4.30
N PRO A 847 3.39 -79.51 4.09
CA PRO A 847 3.60 -80.62 5.02
C PRO A 847 3.49 -80.32 6.53
N GLY A 848 4.34 -79.42 7.04
CA GLY A 848 4.39 -79.09 8.47
C GLY A 848 3.16 -78.29 8.96
N ASP A 849 2.67 -77.38 8.13
CA ASP A 849 1.46 -76.58 8.39
C ASP A 849 0.19 -77.46 8.44
N LEU A 850 0.09 -78.45 7.55
CA LEU A 850 -0.98 -79.44 7.55
C LEU A 850 -0.98 -80.26 8.84
N ILE A 851 0.20 -80.69 9.31
CA ILE A 851 0.36 -81.32 10.63
C ILE A 851 -0.11 -80.36 11.74
N THR A 852 0.26 -79.07 11.69
CA THR A 852 -0.18 -78.06 12.67
C THR A 852 -1.71 -77.85 12.67
N VAL A 853 -2.38 -77.85 11.51
CA VAL A 853 -3.85 -77.79 11.44
C VAL A 853 -4.48 -79.05 12.03
N VAL A 854 -4.02 -80.24 11.63
CA VAL A 854 -4.55 -81.51 12.12
C VAL A 854 -4.32 -81.65 13.64
N ASP A 855 -3.19 -81.18 14.16
CA ASP A 855 -2.90 -81.16 15.60
C ASP A 855 -3.81 -80.18 16.36
N ALA A 856 -3.94 -78.94 15.88
CA ALA A 856 -4.81 -77.94 16.48
C ALA A 856 -6.31 -78.32 16.44
N VAL A 857 -6.74 -79.02 15.39
CA VAL A 857 -8.13 -79.47 15.18
C VAL A 857 -8.44 -80.75 15.94
N THR A 858 -7.48 -81.66 16.08
CA THR A 858 -7.74 -82.98 16.68
C THR A 858 -7.14 -83.19 18.07
N PHE A 859 -5.91 -82.72 18.36
CA PHE A 859 -5.20 -82.99 19.61
C PHE A 859 -5.19 -81.82 20.61
N SER A 860 -5.60 -80.61 20.20
CA SER A 860 -5.68 -79.45 21.11
C SER A 860 -6.60 -79.67 22.34
N PRO A 861 -6.39 -78.93 23.44
CA PRO A 861 -7.24 -79.01 24.63
C PRO A 861 -8.72 -78.68 24.36
N LYS A 862 -8.99 -77.81 23.36
CA LYS A 862 -10.35 -77.50 22.89
C LYS A 862 -10.97 -78.68 22.13
N ALA A 863 -10.18 -79.44 21.37
CA ALA A 863 -10.63 -80.65 20.68
C ALA A 863 -10.99 -81.76 21.65
N VAL A 864 -10.12 -82.04 22.63
CA VAL A 864 -10.34 -83.08 23.64
C VAL A 864 -11.62 -82.83 24.47
N THR A 865 -12.02 -81.57 24.63
CA THR A 865 -13.21 -81.17 25.41
C THR A 865 -14.49 -81.03 24.59
N LYS A 866 -14.43 -80.60 23.32
CA LYS A 866 -15.63 -80.37 22.48
C LYS A 866 -15.91 -81.45 21.42
N VAL A 867 -14.90 -82.15 20.93
CA VAL A 867 -15.03 -83.11 19.81
C VAL A 867 -15.11 -84.54 20.36
N THR A 868 -16.29 -85.17 20.26
CA THR A 868 -16.56 -86.44 20.96
C THR A 868 -15.79 -87.63 20.39
N LYS A 869 -15.52 -88.63 21.24
CA LYS A 869 -14.69 -89.84 21.01
C LYS A 869 -14.89 -90.61 19.68
N LYS A 870 -15.99 -90.40 18.95
CA LYS A 870 -16.30 -91.13 17.71
C LYS A 870 -15.47 -90.67 16.50
N ILE A 871 -15.04 -89.41 16.47
CA ILE A 871 -14.22 -88.84 15.38
C ILE A 871 -12.75 -89.31 15.47
N ALA A 872 -12.29 -89.66 16.68
CA ALA A 872 -10.93 -90.13 16.92
C ALA A 872 -10.55 -91.42 16.16
N SER A 873 -11.53 -92.24 15.75
CA SER A 873 -11.29 -93.47 14.96
C SER A 873 -10.80 -93.19 13.52
N ARG A 874 -11.08 -92.00 12.98
CA ARG A 874 -10.63 -91.58 11.64
C ARG A 874 -9.26 -90.88 11.64
N ARG A 875 -8.70 -90.59 12.82
CA ARG A 875 -7.32 -90.06 12.96
C ARG A 875 -6.27 -90.98 12.33
N LEU A 876 -6.46 -92.30 12.41
CA LEU A 876 -5.48 -93.27 11.88
C LEU A 876 -5.41 -93.26 10.35
N ALA A 877 -6.57 -93.23 9.67
CA ALA A 877 -6.63 -93.27 8.21
C ALA A 877 -5.96 -92.05 7.54
N ILE A 878 -6.00 -90.89 8.19
CA ILE A 878 -5.42 -89.64 7.65
C ILE A 878 -3.90 -89.59 7.87
N LEU A 879 -3.39 -90.25 8.91
CA LEU A 879 -1.95 -90.44 9.13
C LEU A 879 -1.32 -91.38 8.09
N GLU A 880 -2.09 -92.33 7.53
CA GLU A 880 -1.59 -93.26 6.50
C GLU A 880 -1.45 -92.62 5.12
N GLU A 881 -2.40 -91.76 4.68
CA GLU A 881 -2.29 -91.07 3.39
C GLU A 881 -1.24 -89.93 3.37
N MET A 882 -1.06 -89.21 4.49
CA MET A 882 -0.12 -88.07 4.54
C MET A 882 1.35 -88.47 4.40
N ASN A 883 1.73 -89.69 4.78
CA ASN A 883 3.13 -90.13 4.77
C ASN A 883 3.67 -90.39 3.35
N ILE A 884 2.78 -90.53 2.35
CA ILE A 884 3.13 -90.77 0.94
C ILE A 884 3.34 -89.46 0.19
N ILE A 885 2.66 -88.37 0.58
CA ILE A 885 2.70 -87.08 -0.15
C ILE A 885 3.94 -86.25 0.22
N LEU A 886 4.47 -86.36 1.45
CA LEU A 886 5.68 -85.66 1.87
C LEU A 886 6.95 -86.11 1.12
N LEU A 887 7.10 -87.41 0.87
CA LEU A 887 8.34 -87.99 0.37
C LEU A 887 8.49 -87.95 -1.15
N VAL A 888 7.40 -87.71 -1.89
CA VAL A 888 7.39 -87.82 -3.36
C VAL A 888 7.80 -86.51 -4.05
N CYS A 889 7.52 -85.34 -3.46
CA CYS A 889 7.66 -84.05 -4.18
C CYS A 889 9.06 -83.39 -4.14
N GLN A 890 10.05 -83.94 -3.43
CA GLN A 890 11.41 -83.36 -3.35
C GLN A 890 12.58 -84.34 -3.56
N PHE A 891 12.33 -85.62 -3.85
CA PHE A 891 13.38 -86.65 -3.80
C PHE A 891 13.77 -87.34 -5.13
N GLU A 892 13.05 -87.15 -6.23
CA GLU A 892 13.38 -87.85 -7.49
C GLU A 892 14.74 -87.43 -8.10
N THR A 893 15.07 -86.13 -8.11
CA THR A 893 16.33 -85.62 -8.69
C THR A 893 17.56 -85.95 -7.84
N LEU A 894 17.48 -85.83 -6.52
CA LEU A 894 18.59 -86.20 -5.64
C LEU A 894 18.84 -87.72 -5.61
N GLN A 895 17.79 -88.55 -5.68
CA GLN A 895 17.97 -90.00 -5.88
C GLN A 895 18.59 -90.33 -7.25
N LYS A 896 18.18 -89.64 -8.34
CA LYS A 896 18.77 -89.79 -9.68
C LYS A 896 20.29 -89.59 -9.65
N TYR A 897 20.78 -88.49 -9.06
CA TYR A 897 22.24 -88.24 -9.01
C TYR A 897 22.99 -89.16 -8.05
N GLY A 898 22.41 -89.52 -6.90
CA GLY A 898 23.01 -90.51 -6.00
C GLY A 898 23.19 -91.87 -6.68
N TYR A 899 22.15 -92.36 -7.36
CA TYR A 899 22.17 -93.63 -8.10
C TYR A 899 23.18 -93.60 -9.27
N LEU A 900 23.25 -92.50 -10.03
CA LEU A 900 24.23 -92.34 -11.10
C LEU A 900 25.66 -92.28 -10.57
N TYR A 901 25.89 -91.68 -9.41
CA TYR A 901 27.19 -91.64 -8.75
C TYR A 901 27.63 -93.03 -8.29
N ASP A 902 26.75 -93.81 -7.67
CA ASP A 902 27.02 -95.20 -7.29
C ASP A 902 27.34 -96.09 -8.52
N LEU A 903 26.65 -95.87 -9.65
CA LEU A 903 26.98 -96.53 -10.93
C LEU A 903 28.33 -96.08 -11.51
N SER A 904 28.76 -94.84 -11.25
CA SER A 904 30.01 -94.28 -11.78
C SER A 904 31.25 -94.96 -11.20
N ARG A 905 31.15 -95.53 -9.99
CA ARG A 905 32.27 -96.07 -9.19
C ARG A 905 33.46 -95.09 -9.03
N SER A 906 33.18 -93.78 -9.05
CA SER A 906 34.15 -92.69 -9.04
C SER A 906 35.12 -92.68 -10.24
N GLU A 907 34.77 -93.27 -11.40
CA GLU A 907 35.58 -93.15 -12.62
C GLU A 907 35.56 -91.72 -13.20
N LYS A 908 36.74 -91.13 -13.46
CA LYS A 908 36.90 -89.71 -13.85
C LYS A 908 35.99 -89.25 -15.00
N GLU A 909 35.89 -90.01 -16.09
CA GLU A 909 35.03 -89.64 -17.22
C GLU A 909 33.53 -89.71 -16.89
N LYS A 910 33.11 -90.67 -16.04
CA LYS A 910 31.70 -90.83 -15.65
C LYS A 910 31.29 -89.72 -14.68
N VAL A 911 32.15 -89.39 -13.70
CA VAL A 911 31.94 -88.26 -12.79
C VAL A 911 31.96 -86.92 -13.53
N TYR A 912 32.86 -86.72 -14.49
CA TYR A 912 32.87 -85.52 -15.35
C TYR A 912 31.56 -85.36 -16.13
N ASN A 913 31.11 -86.42 -16.81
CA ASN A 913 29.85 -86.39 -17.56
C ASN A 913 28.64 -86.18 -16.64
N GLN A 914 28.65 -86.76 -15.43
CA GLN A 914 27.62 -86.52 -14.42
C GLN A 914 27.62 -85.07 -13.92
N ALA A 915 28.79 -84.48 -13.66
CA ALA A 915 28.92 -83.08 -13.24
C ALA A 915 28.44 -82.11 -14.35
N VAL A 916 28.78 -82.36 -15.62
CA VAL A 916 28.22 -81.61 -16.76
C VAL A 916 26.70 -81.79 -16.85
N THR A 917 26.18 -82.99 -16.60
CA THR A 917 24.73 -83.24 -16.57
C THR A 917 24.05 -82.47 -15.43
N MET A 918 24.64 -82.44 -14.22
CA MET A 918 24.13 -81.65 -13.10
C MET A 918 24.18 -80.14 -13.36
N CYS A 919 25.18 -79.67 -14.10
CA CYS A 919 25.24 -78.27 -14.54
C CYS A 919 24.11 -77.94 -15.53
N LEU A 920 23.88 -78.80 -16.53
CA LEU A 920 22.77 -78.68 -17.48
C LEU A 920 21.39 -78.83 -16.79
N ASP A 921 21.29 -79.66 -15.76
CA ASP A 921 20.12 -79.79 -14.89
C ASP A 921 19.99 -78.60 -13.88
N GLY A 922 20.76 -77.51 -14.06
CA GLY A 922 20.65 -76.25 -13.31
C GLY A 922 20.98 -76.34 -11.81
N GLN A 923 21.77 -77.34 -11.40
CA GLN A 923 22.08 -77.54 -9.98
C GLN A 923 23.11 -76.50 -9.46
N PRO A 924 23.04 -76.10 -8.17
CA PRO A 924 23.97 -75.13 -7.59
C PRO A 924 25.44 -75.55 -7.75
N LEU A 925 26.32 -74.61 -8.11
CA LEU A 925 27.75 -74.93 -8.37
C LEU A 925 28.42 -75.57 -7.15
N ARG A 926 28.06 -75.16 -5.94
CA ARG A 926 28.48 -75.79 -4.68
C ARG A 926 28.15 -77.28 -4.57
N MET A 927 26.99 -77.71 -5.09
CA MET A 927 26.60 -79.12 -5.08
C MET A 927 27.37 -79.94 -6.12
N ILE A 928 27.74 -79.31 -7.24
CA ILE A 928 28.64 -79.89 -8.24
C ILE A 928 30.06 -80.00 -7.67
N GLN A 929 30.55 -78.97 -6.96
CA GLN A 929 31.82 -79.02 -6.24
C GLN A 929 31.82 -80.14 -5.18
N GLN A 930 30.76 -80.26 -4.38
CA GLN A 930 30.63 -81.35 -3.39
C GLN A 930 30.65 -82.75 -4.03
N LEU A 931 30.07 -82.95 -5.22
CA LEU A 931 30.20 -84.22 -5.95
C LEU A 931 31.66 -84.52 -6.30
N LEU A 932 32.40 -83.50 -6.78
CA LEU A 932 33.82 -83.64 -7.13
C LEU A 932 34.70 -83.88 -5.91
N GLU A 933 34.36 -83.31 -4.74
CA GLU A 933 35.07 -83.50 -3.46
C GLU A 933 34.82 -84.87 -2.80
N VAL A 934 33.65 -85.49 -3.05
CA VAL A 934 33.27 -86.81 -2.49
C VAL A 934 33.83 -87.99 -3.30
N ALA A 935 34.37 -87.74 -4.50
CA ALA A 935 34.93 -88.77 -5.37
C ALA A 935 36.24 -89.40 -4.85
N VAL A 936 36.34 -90.73 -4.94
CA VAL A 936 37.50 -91.47 -4.43
C VAL A 936 38.65 -91.48 -5.46
N GLY A 937 39.48 -90.44 -5.44
CA GLY A 937 40.72 -90.33 -6.22
C GLY A 937 41.00 -88.90 -6.70
N PRO A 938 42.25 -88.56 -7.09
CA PRO A 938 42.56 -87.25 -7.63
C PRO A 938 41.90 -87.09 -9.01
N LEU A 939 40.88 -86.22 -9.08
CA LEU A 939 40.11 -86.00 -10.29
C LEU A 939 40.65 -84.88 -11.19
N ASP A 940 41.37 -83.89 -10.66
CA ASP A 940 41.92 -82.74 -11.42
C ASP A 940 40.91 -82.17 -12.44
N ILE A 941 39.73 -81.77 -11.95
CA ILE A 941 38.62 -81.15 -12.70
C ILE A 941 38.11 -79.95 -11.90
N SER A 942 37.92 -78.80 -12.53
CA SER A 942 37.35 -77.60 -11.89
C SER A 942 35.88 -77.37 -12.24
N PRO A 943 35.07 -76.74 -11.35
CA PRO A 943 33.72 -76.32 -11.69
C PRO A 943 33.65 -75.41 -12.94
N LYS A 944 34.68 -74.58 -13.17
CA LYS A 944 34.77 -73.71 -14.35
C LYS A 944 34.81 -74.47 -15.67
N GLU A 945 35.57 -75.57 -15.74
CA GLU A 945 35.61 -76.47 -16.91
C GLU A 945 34.26 -77.16 -17.15
N ILE A 946 33.53 -77.49 -16.07
CA ILE A 946 32.20 -78.09 -16.15
C ILE A 946 31.17 -77.10 -16.72
N VAL A 947 31.15 -75.86 -16.22
CA VAL A 947 30.23 -74.81 -16.71
C VAL A 947 30.57 -74.43 -18.16
N GLN A 948 31.85 -74.28 -18.51
CA GLN A 948 32.25 -73.99 -19.89
C GLN A 948 31.81 -75.09 -20.87
N SER A 949 31.92 -76.36 -20.47
CA SER A 949 31.46 -77.52 -21.25
C SER A 949 29.93 -77.52 -21.41
N ALA A 950 29.18 -77.20 -20.35
CA ALA A 950 27.73 -77.05 -20.41
C ALA A 950 27.30 -75.91 -21.34
N VAL A 951 27.87 -74.71 -21.19
CA VAL A 951 27.56 -73.54 -22.04
C VAL A 951 27.89 -73.83 -23.52
N THR A 952 29.01 -74.49 -23.81
CA THR A 952 29.38 -74.86 -25.18
C THR A 952 28.34 -75.83 -25.80
N LYS A 953 27.84 -76.80 -25.03
CA LYS A 953 26.76 -77.69 -25.48
C LYS A 953 25.46 -76.91 -25.72
N ILE A 954 25.07 -76.03 -24.80
CA ILE A 954 23.85 -75.20 -24.91
C ILE A 954 23.91 -74.31 -26.16
N VAL A 955 25.03 -73.60 -26.38
CA VAL A 955 25.24 -72.78 -27.58
C VAL A 955 25.14 -73.61 -28.85
N SER A 956 25.71 -74.82 -28.87
CA SER A 956 25.60 -75.70 -30.04
C SER A 956 24.16 -76.18 -30.30
N ALA A 957 23.36 -76.41 -29.26
CA ALA A 957 21.94 -76.77 -29.37
C ALA A 957 21.05 -75.58 -29.80
N LEU A 958 21.29 -74.39 -29.25
CA LEU A 958 20.69 -73.12 -29.71
C LEU A 958 21.03 -72.81 -31.17
N SER A 959 22.20 -73.28 -31.62
CA SER A 959 22.71 -73.21 -32.99
C SER A 959 22.27 -74.38 -33.87
N GLY A 960 21.28 -75.18 -33.46
CA GLY A 960 20.72 -76.28 -34.26
C GLY A 960 21.61 -77.51 -34.44
N GLY A 961 22.70 -77.64 -33.68
CA GLY A 961 23.53 -78.84 -33.60
C GLY A 961 22.91 -79.91 -32.69
N SER A 962 23.26 -81.18 -32.91
CA SER A 962 22.69 -82.33 -32.19
C SER A 962 23.39 -82.65 -30.86
N ALA A 963 23.73 -81.63 -30.06
CA ALA A 963 24.33 -81.85 -28.74
C ALA A 963 23.29 -82.35 -27.74
N ASP A 964 23.58 -83.47 -27.09
CA ASP A 964 22.72 -84.02 -26.04
C ASP A 964 22.84 -83.18 -24.76
N LEU A 965 21.73 -82.55 -24.37
CA LEU A 965 21.59 -81.77 -23.15
C LEU A 965 21.05 -82.59 -21.96
N GLY A 966 20.95 -83.92 -22.08
CA GLY A 966 20.47 -84.81 -21.01
C GLY A 966 18.94 -84.96 -20.94
N GLY A 967 18.22 -84.44 -21.93
CA GLY A 967 16.76 -84.55 -22.03
C GLY A 967 16.15 -83.61 -23.09
N PRO A 968 14.82 -83.62 -23.26
CA PRO A 968 14.10 -82.77 -24.21
C PRO A 968 13.95 -81.31 -23.72
N ALA A 969 14.88 -80.82 -22.91
CA ALA A 969 14.82 -79.49 -22.29
C ALA A 969 15.11 -78.38 -23.32
N ASP A 970 14.37 -77.27 -23.24
CA ASP A 970 14.61 -76.10 -24.09
C ASP A 970 16.02 -75.53 -23.77
N PRO A 971 16.94 -75.44 -24.75
CA PRO A 971 18.27 -74.89 -24.52
C PRO A 971 18.27 -73.49 -23.90
N LEU A 972 17.22 -72.68 -24.09
CA LEU A 972 17.07 -71.37 -23.43
C LEU A 972 16.83 -71.47 -21.92
N HIS A 973 16.03 -72.46 -21.50
CA HIS A 973 15.73 -72.68 -20.07
C HIS A 973 16.89 -73.38 -19.36
N VAL A 974 17.59 -74.28 -20.07
CA VAL A 974 18.87 -74.84 -19.61
C VAL A 974 19.91 -73.73 -19.42
N LEU A 975 19.97 -72.75 -20.34
CA LEU A 975 20.84 -71.59 -20.18
C LEU A 975 20.46 -70.73 -18.98
N GLU A 976 19.18 -70.45 -18.78
CA GLU A 976 18.64 -69.72 -17.64
C GLU A 976 19.04 -70.37 -16.30
N GLY A 977 18.94 -71.70 -16.20
CA GLY A 977 19.38 -72.47 -15.03
C GLY A 977 20.89 -72.38 -14.77
N VAL A 978 21.72 -72.50 -15.81
CA VAL A 978 23.19 -72.35 -15.70
C VAL A 978 23.58 -70.92 -15.31
N VAL A 979 22.96 -69.91 -15.93
CA VAL A 979 23.18 -68.49 -15.61
C VAL A 979 22.77 -68.18 -14.17
N ALA A 980 21.63 -68.69 -13.71
CA ALA A 980 21.18 -68.52 -12.33
C ALA A 980 22.10 -69.23 -11.31
N ALA A 981 22.62 -70.42 -11.62
CA ALA A 981 23.56 -71.14 -10.76
C ALA A 981 24.90 -70.42 -10.63
N VAL A 982 25.40 -69.80 -11.71
CA VAL A 982 26.61 -68.96 -11.69
C VAL A 982 26.35 -67.65 -10.93
N HIS A 983 25.22 -66.98 -11.19
CA HIS A 983 24.83 -65.76 -10.47
C HIS A 983 24.76 -65.99 -8.96
N ALA A 984 24.12 -67.06 -8.51
CA ALA A 984 24.06 -67.42 -7.09
C ALA A 984 25.44 -67.68 -6.48
N SER A 985 26.36 -68.32 -7.21
CA SER A 985 27.73 -68.57 -6.74
C SER A 985 28.58 -67.28 -6.66
N VAL A 986 28.33 -66.31 -7.53
CA VAL A 986 28.93 -64.97 -7.47
C VAL A 986 28.35 -64.17 -6.30
N ASP A 987 27.03 -64.17 -6.09
CA ASP A 987 26.35 -63.49 -4.98
C ASP A 987 26.73 -64.05 -3.60
N GLU A 988 26.89 -65.38 -3.48
CA GLU A 988 27.32 -66.04 -2.25
C GLU A 988 28.84 -65.91 -1.97
N GLY A 989 29.60 -65.29 -2.89
CA GLY A 989 31.03 -65.02 -2.74
C GLY A 989 31.92 -66.27 -2.87
N GLU A 990 31.44 -67.30 -3.58
CA GLU A 990 32.19 -68.56 -3.78
C GLU A 990 33.17 -68.48 -4.97
N GLU A 991 33.02 -67.48 -5.86
CA GLU A 991 33.92 -67.13 -7.00
C GLU A 991 34.34 -68.31 -7.92
N LEU A 992 33.53 -69.36 -8.02
CA LEU A 992 33.86 -70.58 -8.79
C LEU A 992 33.88 -70.33 -10.31
N VAL A 993 33.07 -69.41 -10.81
CA VAL A 993 32.99 -68.93 -12.21
C VAL A 993 32.57 -67.46 -12.19
N SER A 994 33.16 -66.60 -13.04
CA SER A 994 32.81 -65.18 -13.09
C SER A 994 31.70 -64.86 -14.10
N SER A 995 31.07 -63.69 -13.95
CA SER A 995 30.08 -63.17 -14.91
C SER A 995 30.69 -62.82 -16.28
N GLU A 996 31.93 -62.33 -16.31
CA GLU A 996 32.64 -62.04 -17.57
C GLU A 996 32.95 -63.32 -18.36
N ASP A 997 33.24 -64.45 -17.68
CA ASP A 997 33.45 -65.74 -18.34
C ASP A 997 32.20 -66.17 -19.15
N LEU A 998 31.00 -66.03 -18.57
CA LEU A 998 29.74 -66.33 -19.26
C LEU A 998 29.48 -65.41 -20.45
N LEU A 999 29.75 -64.11 -20.31
CA LEU A 999 29.59 -63.15 -21.40
C LEU A 999 30.58 -63.41 -22.54
N GLU A 1000 31.82 -63.78 -22.24
CA GLU A 1000 32.82 -64.18 -23.24
C GLU A 1000 32.35 -65.40 -24.05
N TRP A 1001 31.77 -66.41 -23.40
CA TRP A 1001 31.31 -67.63 -24.07
C TRP A 1001 30.01 -67.45 -24.88
N LEU A 1002 29.15 -66.48 -24.54
CA LEU A 1002 27.84 -66.28 -25.18
C LEU A 1002 27.78 -65.17 -26.24
N ARG A 1003 28.66 -64.15 -26.17
CA ARG A 1003 28.76 -63.08 -27.20
C ARG A 1003 28.82 -63.61 -28.65
N PRO A 1004 29.57 -64.68 -29.00
CA PRO A 1004 29.60 -65.23 -30.36
C PRO A 1004 28.25 -65.76 -30.90
N PHE A 1005 27.29 -66.08 -30.03
CA PHE A 1005 25.95 -66.52 -30.43
C PHE A 1005 25.01 -65.33 -30.67
N CYS A 1006 24.94 -64.38 -29.72
CA CYS A 1006 24.04 -63.23 -29.80
C CYS A 1006 24.31 -62.33 -31.02
N ALA A 1007 25.58 -62.15 -31.36
CA ALA A 1007 26.05 -61.32 -32.47
C ALA A 1007 25.93 -61.99 -33.86
N ASN A 1008 25.49 -63.24 -33.96
CA ASN A 1008 25.47 -63.98 -35.21
C ASN A 1008 24.08 -63.99 -35.88
N ASP A 1009 23.98 -63.34 -37.04
CA ASP A 1009 22.72 -63.16 -37.78
C ASP A 1009 22.20 -64.39 -38.52
N ALA A 1010 22.93 -65.51 -38.50
CA ALA A 1010 22.42 -66.78 -38.99
C ALA A 1010 21.33 -67.41 -38.08
N TRP A 1011 21.14 -66.88 -36.85
CA TRP A 1011 20.29 -67.51 -35.83
C TRP A 1011 18.93 -66.83 -35.58
N PRO A 1012 17.90 -67.57 -35.12
CA PRO A 1012 16.55 -67.04 -34.97
C PRO A 1012 16.40 -65.91 -33.94
N VAL A 1013 15.51 -64.97 -34.23
CA VAL A 1013 15.23 -63.77 -33.41
C VAL A 1013 14.79 -64.11 -31.99
N ARG A 1014 13.81 -65.01 -31.81
CA ARG A 1014 13.20 -65.26 -30.49
C ARG A 1014 14.20 -65.80 -29.44
N PRO A 1015 15.06 -66.79 -29.76
CA PRO A 1015 16.18 -67.17 -28.89
C PRO A 1015 17.13 -66.02 -28.58
N ARG A 1016 17.54 -65.22 -29.56
CA ARG A 1016 18.45 -64.07 -29.36
C ARG A 1016 17.84 -63.04 -28.39
N ILE A 1017 16.54 -62.75 -28.49
CA ILE A 1017 15.81 -61.96 -27.47
C ILE A 1017 15.96 -62.57 -26.09
N HIS A 1018 15.74 -63.89 -25.95
CA HIS A 1018 15.65 -64.53 -24.65
C HIS A 1018 17.03 -64.65 -24.00
N VAL A 1019 18.09 -65.00 -24.75
CA VAL A 1019 19.46 -65.00 -24.22
C VAL A 1019 19.86 -63.60 -23.74
N LEU A 1020 19.56 -62.54 -24.50
CA LEU A 1020 19.84 -61.17 -24.08
C LEU A 1020 18.95 -60.70 -22.92
N GLN A 1021 17.71 -61.20 -22.80
CA GLN A 1021 16.85 -60.94 -21.65
C GLN A 1021 17.34 -61.66 -20.39
N ILE A 1022 17.76 -62.92 -20.49
CA ILE A 1022 18.32 -63.71 -19.39
C ILE A 1022 19.61 -63.04 -18.88
N LEU A 1023 20.54 -62.73 -19.79
CA LEU A 1023 21.79 -62.04 -19.45
C LEU A 1023 21.54 -60.64 -18.88
N GLY A 1024 20.55 -59.89 -19.38
CA GLY A 1024 20.19 -58.57 -18.85
C GLY A 1024 19.25 -58.56 -17.63
N GLN A 1025 18.82 -59.72 -17.15
CA GLN A 1025 18.13 -59.89 -15.88
C GLN A 1025 19.11 -60.31 -14.77
N SER A 1026 20.13 -61.08 -15.11
CA SER A 1026 21.15 -61.56 -14.16
C SER A 1026 22.41 -60.68 -14.12
N PHE A 1027 22.83 -60.07 -15.22
CA PHE A 1027 24.08 -59.30 -15.28
C PHE A 1027 23.88 -57.95 -15.99
N HIS A 1028 24.84 -57.04 -15.83
CA HIS A 1028 24.83 -55.79 -16.59
C HIS A 1028 25.22 -56.04 -18.05
N LEU A 1029 24.28 -55.86 -18.96
CA LEU A 1029 24.53 -55.90 -20.41
C LEU A 1029 25.44 -54.76 -20.86
N THR A 1030 26.21 -55.02 -21.92
CA THR A 1030 26.93 -53.95 -22.62
C THR A 1030 25.95 -53.11 -23.46
N GLU A 1031 26.35 -51.88 -23.83
CA GLU A 1031 25.49 -50.94 -24.55
C GLU A 1031 25.07 -51.45 -25.95
N GLU A 1032 25.85 -52.34 -26.54
CA GLU A 1032 25.58 -52.95 -27.85
C GLU A 1032 24.45 -54.00 -27.74
N ASP A 1033 24.45 -54.81 -26.67
CA ASP A 1033 23.45 -55.83 -26.39
C ASP A 1033 22.04 -55.24 -26.15
N GLY A 1034 21.95 -54.11 -25.46
CA GLY A 1034 20.69 -53.46 -25.11
C GLY A 1034 19.89 -52.93 -26.30
N LYS A 1035 20.57 -52.50 -27.38
CA LYS A 1035 19.93 -51.97 -28.60
C LYS A 1035 19.22 -53.08 -29.41
N LEU A 1036 19.77 -54.30 -29.40
CA LEU A 1036 19.15 -55.46 -30.05
C LEU A 1036 17.76 -55.80 -29.46
N LEU A 1037 17.59 -55.59 -28.15
CA LEU A 1037 16.42 -56.04 -27.39
C LEU A 1037 15.11 -55.28 -27.71
N VAL A 1038 15.19 -53.97 -27.93
CA VAL A 1038 14.00 -53.11 -28.15
C VAL A 1038 13.33 -53.41 -29.49
N PHE A 1039 14.15 -53.53 -30.55
CA PHE A 1039 13.69 -53.80 -31.91
C PHE A 1039 12.75 -55.01 -31.98
N PHE A 1040 13.11 -56.09 -31.30
CA PHE A 1040 12.37 -57.33 -31.33
C PHE A 1040 11.10 -57.37 -30.43
N ARG A 1041 10.92 -56.45 -29.47
CA ARG A 1041 9.75 -56.45 -28.57
C ARG A 1041 8.46 -55.96 -29.24
N THR A 1042 8.55 -54.96 -30.11
CA THR A 1042 7.40 -54.40 -30.83
C THR A 1042 6.74 -55.43 -31.75
N GLU A 1043 7.52 -56.37 -32.28
CA GLU A 1043 7.04 -57.48 -33.12
C GLU A 1043 6.16 -58.50 -32.35
N ALA A 1044 6.21 -58.50 -31.01
CA ALA A 1044 5.56 -59.50 -30.17
C ALA A 1044 4.14 -59.11 -29.68
N ILE A 1045 3.92 -57.85 -29.28
CA ILE A 1045 2.65 -57.40 -28.64
C ILE A 1045 1.45 -57.61 -29.57
N LEU A 1046 1.62 -57.36 -30.87
CA LEU A 1046 0.59 -57.55 -31.91
C LEU A 1046 0.08 -58.99 -32.02
N LYS A 1047 0.92 -59.99 -31.70
CA LYS A 1047 0.56 -61.41 -31.76
C LYS A 1047 -0.22 -61.88 -30.51
N ALA A 1048 -0.25 -61.10 -29.43
CA ALA A 1048 -0.77 -61.51 -28.13
C ALA A 1048 -2.24 -61.14 -27.89
N THR A 1049 -2.61 -59.87 -28.02
CA THR A 1049 -3.93 -59.38 -27.56
C THR A 1049 -5.09 -59.79 -28.49
N TRP A 1050 -4.81 -60.14 -29.76
CA TRP A 1050 -5.78 -60.71 -30.71
C TRP A 1050 -5.17 -61.87 -31.53
N PRO A 1051 -5.19 -63.11 -31.00
CA PRO A 1051 -4.27 -64.17 -31.43
C PRO A 1051 -4.72 -65.06 -32.60
N GLN A 1052 -6.00 -65.07 -33.01
CA GLN A 1052 -6.49 -65.89 -34.14
C GLN A 1052 -7.06 -65.09 -35.32
N ARG A 1053 -7.05 -63.76 -35.23
CA ARG A 1053 -7.33 -62.88 -36.36
C ARG A 1053 -6.42 -61.67 -36.26
N GLN A 1054 -5.77 -61.36 -37.37
CA GLN A 1054 -5.45 -59.96 -37.65
C GLN A 1054 -6.79 -59.18 -37.63
N VAL A 1055 -6.88 -58.12 -36.81
CA VAL A 1055 -7.90 -57.03 -36.86
C VAL A 1055 -9.30 -57.35 -36.28
N ARG A 1056 -10.13 -56.42 -35.71
CA ARG A 1056 -9.98 -55.15 -34.93
C ARG A 1056 -11.30 -54.73 -34.16
N VAL A 1057 -12.48 -55.34 -34.38
CA VAL A 1057 -13.75 -54.55 -34.28
C VAL A 1057 -14.80 -54.96 -33.22
N LEU A 1058 -14.94 -56.23 -32.80
CA LEU A 1058 -16.16 -56.70 -32.10
C LEU A 1058 -16.33 -56.34 -30.61
N LEU A 1059 -15.41 -55.61 -29.97
CA LEU A 1059 -15.34 -55.49 -28.50
C LEU A 1059 -16.19 -54.39 -27.85
N MET A 1060 -16.85 -53.52 -28.63
CA MET A 1060 -17.56 -52.35 -28.06
C MET A 1060 -18.96 -52.62 -27.50
N GLN A 1061 -19.70 -53.60 -27.98
CA GLN A 1061 -21.13 -53.76 -27.62
C GLN A 1061 -21.38 -54.56 -26.33
N SER A 1062 -20.36 -55.24 -25.81
CA SER A 1062 -20.43 -56.15 -24.65
C SER A 1062 -20.03 -55.51 -23.32
N SER A 1063 -19.67 -54.23 -23.34
CA SER A 1063 -19.00 -53.56 -22.20
C SER A 1063 -19.99 -52.74 -21.38
N HIS A 1064 -19.97 -52.91 -20.06
CA HIS A 1064 -20.98 -52.36 -19.15
C HIS A 1064 -20.42 -51.41 -18.08
N CYS A 1065 -19.10 -51.19 -18.03
CA CYS A 1065 -18.50 -50.18 -17.15
C CYS A 1065 -17.43 -49.36 -17.89
N VAL A 1066 -17.19 -48.13 -17.42
CA VAL A 1066 -16.26 -47.16 -18.03
C VAL A 1066 -14.84 -47.73 -18.18
N HIS A 1067 -14.38 -48.57 -17.25
CA HIS A 1067 -13.04 -49.18 -17.28
C HIS A 1067 -12.81 -50.16 -18.45
N GLN A 1068 -13.85 -50.89 -18.87
CA GLN A 1068 -13.74 -51.80 -20.02
C GLN A 1068 -13.55 -51.04 -21.33
N TYR A 1069 -14.18 -49.85 -21.42
CA TYR A 1069 -14.01 -48.94 -22.55
C TYR A 1069 -12.65 -48.24 -22.53
N ILE A 1070 -12.08 -47.96 -21.35
CA ILE A 1070 -10.72 -47.41 -21.21
C ILE A 1070 -9.64 -48.43 -21.62
N SER A 1071 -9.79 -49.73 -21.34
CA SER A 1071 -8.74 -50.72 -21.67
C SER A 1071 -8.49 -50.88 -23.18
N LEU A 1072 -9.51 -50.60 -24.00
CA LEU A 1072 -9.39 -50.57 -25.46
C LEU A 1072 -8.43 -49.47 -25.96
N PHE A 1073 -8.31 -48.36 -25.22
CA PHE A 1073 -7.46 -47.22 -25.55
C PHE A 1073 -5.95 -47.56 -25.56
N GLN A 1074 -5.49 -48.53 -24.76
CA GLN A 1074 -4.06 -48.81 -24.55
C GLN A 1074 -3.39 -49.64 -25.66
N MET A 1075 -4.08 -49.90 -26.77
CA MET A 1075 -3.59 -50.73 -27.88
C MET A 1075 -3.37 -49.88 -29.14
N PRO A 1076 -2.15 -49.33 -29.38
CA PRO A 1076 -1.90 -48.32 -30.42
C PRO A 1076 -2.19 -48.82 -31.84
N ALA A 1077 -2.22 -50.14 -32.05
CA ALA A 1077 -2.53 -50.75 -33.34
C ALA A 1077 -4.01 -51.12 -33.53
N PHE A 1078 -4.94 -50.84 -32.61
CA PHE A 1078 -6.25 -51.50 -32.62
C PHE A 1078 -7.41 -50.75 -33.30
N PHE A 1079 -7.36 -49.43 -33.46
CA PHE A 1079 -8.56 -48.68 -33.85
C PHE A 1079 -8.66 -48.19 -35.31
N SER A 1080 -7.57 -48.20 -36.09
CA SER A 1080 -7.48 -47.53 -37.41
C SER A 1080 -8.28 -48.13 -38.58
N LEU A 1081 -9.46 -48.73 -38.37
CA LEU A 1081 -10.35 -49.25 -39.43
C LEU A 1081 -11.86 -49.19 -39.07
N GLN A 1082 -12.53 -48.03 -39.24
CA GLN A 1082 -13.93 -47.87 -39.71
C GLN A 1082 -14.40 -46.40 -39.65
N THR A 1083 -15.04 -45.90 -40.72
CA THR A 1083 -15.31 -44.45 -40.92
C THR A 1083 -16.71 -44.18 -41.49
N SER A 1084 -17.70 -43.90 -40.64
CA SER A 1084 -18.99 -43.31 -41.05
C SER A 1084 -19.64 -42.55 -39.90
N VAL A 1085 -20.15 -41.34 -40.16
CA VAL A 1085 -20.59 -40.35 -39.15
C VAL A 1085 -21.59 -40.92 -38.13
N THR A 1086 -22.73 -41.45 -38.60
CA THR A 1086 -23.83 -41.93 -37.74
C THR A 1086 -23.55 -43.25 -37.01
N ASN A 1087 -22.43 -43.89 -37.29
CA ASN A 1087 -21.95 -45.10 -36.61
C ASN A 1087 -20.53 -44.92 -36.08
N ASN A 1088 -20.11 -43.67 -35.82
CA ASN A 1088 -18.79 -43.43 -35.25
C ASN A 1088 -18.68 -44.11 -33.87
N PRO A 1089 -17.69 -45.01 -33.67
CA PRO A 1089 -17.58 -45.81 -32.45
C PRO A 1089 -17.39 -44.95 -31.19
N TRP A 1090 -16.74 -43.80 -31.34
CA TRP A 1090 -16.43 -42.86 -30.26
C TRP A 1090 -17.66 -42.02 -29.85
N VAL A 1091 -18.47 -41.56 -30.81
CA VAL A 1091 -19.77 -40.91 -30.52
C VAL A 1091 -20.67 -41.89 -29.79
N ARG A 1092 -20.83 -43.11 -30.32
CA ARG A 1092 -21.70 -44.13 -29.69
C ARG A 1092 -21.25 -44.49 -28.28
N LEU A 1093 -19.94 -44.55 -28.03
CA LEU A 1093 -19.39 -44.73 -26.69
C LEU A 1093 -19.76 -43.56 -25.77
N ALA A 1094 -19.49 -42.32 -26.17
CA ALA A 1094 -19.82 -41.13 -25.39
C ALA A 1094 -21.33 -40.97 -25.12
N THR A 1095 -22.20 -41.24 -26.11
CA THR A 1095 -23.67 -41.24 -25.94
C THR A 1095 -24.12 -42.29 -24.92
N VAL A 1096 -23.56 -43.50 -24.95
CA VAL A 1096 -23.89 -44.56 -23.97
C VAL A 1096 -23.41 -44.16 -22.56
N MET A 1097 -22.24 -43.54 -22.43
CA MET A 1097 -21.75 -43.00 -21.16
C MET A 1097 -22.67 -41.89 -20.61
N LEU A 1098 -23.04 -40.91 -21.43
CA LEU A 1098 -23.87 -39.76 -21.03
C LEU A 1098 -25.33 -40.13 -20.70
N THR A 1099 -25.85 -41.23 -21.24
CA THR A 1099 -27.26 -41.63 -21.07
C THR A 1099 -27.49 -42.73 -20.03
N ARG A 1100 -26.47 -43.55 -19.70
CA ARG A 1100 -26.63 -44.70 -18.79
C ARG A 1100 -25.91 -44.60 -17.45
N CYS A 1101 -25.00 -43.63 -17.27
CA CYS A 1101 -24.36 -43.38 -15.98
C CYS A 1101 -25.23 -42.43 -15.11
N THR A 1102 -25.40 -42.77 -13.83
CA THR A 1102 -26.34 -42.09 -12.91
C THR A 1102 -25.82 -40.74 -12.39
N THR A 1103 -26.75 -39.92 -11.88
CA THR A 1103 -26.67 -38.46 -11.75
C THR A 1103 -25.70 -37.89 -10.70
N GLU A 1104 -24.86 -38.69 -10.05
CA GLU A 1104 -24.05 -38.25 -8.90
C GLU A 1104 -22.83 -37.38 -9.24
N ASN A 1105 -22.30 -37.46 -10.47
CA ASN A 1105 -21.16 -36.63 -10.88
C ASN A 1105 -21.21 -36.23 -12.37
N LYS A 1106 -22.12 -35.30 -12.70
CA LYS A 1106 -22.35 -34.86 -14.08
C LYS A 1106 -21.17 -34.11 -14.70
N GLU A 1107 -20.49 -33.25 -13.95
CA GLU A 1107 -19.36 -32.45 -14.48
C GLU A 1107 -18.14 -33.33 -14.78
N GLY A 1108 -17.82 -34.28 -13.90
CA GLY A 1108 -16.80 -35.30 -14.15
C GLY A 1108 -17.09 -36.11 -15.41
N LEU A 1109 -18.35 -36.52 -15.62
CA LEU A 1109 -18.77 -37.26 -16.82
C LEU A 1109 -18.60 -36.44 -18.10
N GLY A 1110 -18.92 -35.13 -18.08
CA GLY A 1110 -18.67 -34.22 -19.20
C GLY A 1110 -17.18 -34.07 -19.53
N ASN A 1111 -16.33 -33.98 -18.51
CA ASN A 1111 -14.88 -33.87 -18.68
C ASN A 1111 -14.23 -35.17 -19.19
N GLU A 1112 -14.72 -36.35 -18.79
CA GLU A 1112 -14.25 -37.62 -19.37
C GLU A 1112 -14.65 -37.77 -20.85
N VAL A 1113 -15.83 -37.27 -21.24
CA VAL A 1113 -16.22 -37.20 -22.66
C VAL A 1113 -15.32 -36.23 -23.45
N LEU A 1114 -14.94 -35.09 -22.87
CA LEU A 1114 -13.93 -34.19 -23.46
C LEU A 1114 -12.57 -34.88 -23.61
N LYS A 1115 -12.06 -35.56 -22.57
CA LYS A 1115 -10.79 -36.31 -22.65
C LYS A 1115 -10.82 -37.37 -23.76
N LEU A 1116 -11.93 -38.08 -23.88
CA LEU A 1116 -12.16 -39.04 -24.97
C LEU A 1116 -12.07 -38.34 -26.33
N CYS A 1117 -12.79 -37.23 -26.54
CA CYS A 1117 -12.74 -36.48 -27.80
C CYS A 1117 -11.31 -35.98 -28.11
N ARG A 1118 -10.66 -35.33 -27.14
CA ARG A 1118 -9.29 -34.79 -27.25
C ARG A 1118 -8.26 -35.86 -27.60
N SER A 1119 -8.40 -37.08 -27.06
CA SER A 1119 -7.50 -38.20 -27.36
C SER A 1119 -7.55 -38.64 -28.85
N LEU A 1120 -8.58 -38.23 -29.58
CA LEU A 1120 -8.81 -38.58 -30.99
C LEU A 1120 -8.42 -37.47 -31.96
N TYR A 1121 -8.27 -36.21 -31.52
CA TYR A 1121 -8.01 -35.06 -32.40
C TYR A 1121 -6.73 -35.21 -33.24
N ASN A 1122 -5.68 -35.81 -32.68
CA ASN A 1122 -4.40 -36.05 -33.36
C ASN A 1122 -4.33 -37.41 -34.08
N THR A 1123 -5.49 -38.01 -34.35
CA THR A 1123 -5.61 -39.31 -35.05
C THR A 1123 -6.56 -39.17 -36.24
N GLU A 1124 -6.46 -40.07 -37.22
CA GLU A 1124 -7.39 -40.15 -38.37
C GLU A 1124 -8.86 -40.47 -37.98
N GLN A 1125 -9.18 -40.48 -36.67
CA GLN A 1125 -10.44 -40.91 -36.08
C GLN A 1125 -11.24 -39.76 -35.46
N MET A 1126 -10.76 -38.53 -35.63
CA MET A 1126 -11.38 -37.31 -35.12
C MET A 1126 -12.87 -37.25 -35.46
N LEU A 1127 -13.66 -36.71 -34.53
CA LEU A 1127 -15.11 -36.67 -34.64
C LEU A 1127 -15.56 -35.67 -35.72
N PRO A 1128 -16.45 -36.08 -36.65
CA PRO A 1128 -17.03 -35.18 -37.65
C PRO A 1128 -18.00 -34.17 -37.03
N ALA A 1129 -18.19 -33.02 -37.68
CA ALA A 1129 -18.95 -31.90 -37.13
C ALA A 1129 -20.39 -32.24 -36.69
N GLU A 1130 -21.14 -33.08 -37.42
CA GLU A 1130 -22.46 -33.51 -36.96
C GLU A 1130 -22.40 -34.34 -35.67
N GLY A 1131 -21.37 -35.17 -35.50
CA GLY A 1131 -21.14 -35.95 -34.28
C GLY A 1131 -20.75 -35.07 -33.09
N VAL A 1132 -19.95 -34.02 -33.32
CA VAL A 1132 -19.65 -32.99 -32.31
C VAL A 1132 -20.91 -32.24 -31.90
N LYS A 1133 -21.77 -31.87 -32.87
CA LYS A 1133 -23.07 -31.22 -32.63
C LYS A 1133 -24.06 -32.09 -31.86
N GLU A 1134 -24.10 -33.40 -32.15
CA GLU A 1134 -24.94 -34.36 -31.43
C GLU A 1134 -24.48 -34.51 -29.96
N LEU A 1135 -23.18 -34.68 -29.73
CA LEU A 1135 -22.60 -34.74 -28.38
C LEU A 1135 -22.80 -33.43 -27.60
N CYS A 1136 -22.62 -32.28 -28.25
CA CYS A 1136 -22.91 -30.97 -27.66
C CYS A 1136 -24.38 -30.87 -27.22
N SER A 1137 -25.32 -31.30 -28.07
CA SER A 1137 -26.75 -31.29 -27.75
C SER A 1137 -27.09 -32.21 -26.56
N LEU A 1138 -26.43 -33.37 -26.45
CA LEU A 1138 -26.58 -34.29 -25.31
C LEU A 1138 -26.00 -33.72 -24.00
N LEU A 1139 -24.85 -33.03 -24.08
CA LEU A 1139 -24.23 -32.35 -22.93
C LEU A 1139 -25.10 -31.18 -22.44
N LEU A 1140 -25.60 -30.34 -23.35
CA LEU A 1140 -26.52 -29.25 -23.03
C LEU A 1140 -27.83 -29.76 -22.43
N GLY A 1141 -28.37 -30.88 -22.94
CA GLY A 1141 -29.54 -31.56 -22.37
C GLY A 1141 -29.35 -32.08 -20.93
N GLN A 1142 -28.10 -32.23 -20.48
CA GLN A 1142 -27.75 -32.56 -19.09
C GLN A 1142 -27.36 -31.34 -18.24
N ALA A 1143 -27.52 -30.13 -18.78
CA ALA A 1143 -27.10 -28.83 -18.22
C ALA A 1143 -25.58 -28.62 -18.13
N LEU A 1144 -24.79 -29.34 -18.94
CA LEU A 1144 -23.32 -29.24 -18.97
C LEU A 1144 -22.85 -28.24 -20.02
N LEU A 1145 -23.02 -26.95 -19.72
CA LEU A 1145 -22.71 -25.83 -20.63
C LEU A 1145 -21.19 -25.66 -20.88
N LEU A 1146 -20.35 -25.73 -19.84
CA LEU A 1146 -18.91 -25.51 -20.02
C LEU A 1146 -18.23 -26.62 -20.87
N PRO A 1147 -18.48 -27.92 -20.66
CA PRO A 1147 -17.90 -28.96 -21.51
C PRO A 1147 -18.41 -28.91 -22.97
N SER A 1148 -19.66 -28.50 -23.19
CA SER A 1148 -20.22 -28.37 -24.53
C SER A 1148 -19.66 -27.17 -25.30
N LEU A 1149 -19.46 -26.02 -24.65
CA LEU A 1149 -18.80 -24.87 -25.27
C LEU A 1149 -17.34 -25.17 -25.66
N LYS A 1150 -16.58 -25.84 -24.78
CA LYS A 1150 -15.20 -26.30 -25.10
C LYS A 1150 -15.18 -27.25 -26.29
N LEU A 1151 -16.06 -28.26 -26.30
CA LEU A 1151 -16.16 -29.24 -27.39
C LEU A 1151 -16.51 -28.59 -28.74
N LEU A 1152 -17.36 -27.56 -28.75
CA LEU A 1152 -17.67 -26.80 -29.97
C LEU A 1152 -16.49 -25.96 -30.46
N LEU A 1153 -15.73 -25.33 -29.55
CA LEU A 1153 -14.62 -24.42 -29.89
C LEU A 1153 -13.31 -25.15 -30.23
N GLU A 1154 -13.13 -26.38 -29.74
CA GLU A 1154 -12.02 -27.27 -30.14
C GLU A 1154 -12.19 -27.84 -31.55
N SER A 1155 -13.42 -27.83 -32.10
CA SER A 1155 -13.69 -28.28 -33.47
C SER A 1155 -13.34 -27.20 -34.50
N PRO A 1156 -12.66 -27.52 -35.62
CA PRO A 1156 -12.28 -26.54 -36.64
C PRO A 1156 -13.43 -26.10 -37.58
N ASP A 1157 -14.69 -26.30 -37.21
CA ASP A 1157 -15.86 -25.94 -38.04
C ASP A 1157 -16.48 -24.63 -37.55
N GLU A 1158 -16.46 -23.61 -38.41
CA GLU A 1158 -17.01 -22.27 -38.13
C GLU A 1158 -18.52 -22.30 -37.80
N HIS A 1159 -19.29 -23.28 -38.27
CA HIS A 1159 -20.71 -23.40 -37.90
C HIS A 1159 -20.90 -23.84 -36.44
N LEU A 1160 -19.96 -24.62 -35.90
CA LEU A 1160 -19.95 -25.00 -34.49
C LEU A 1160 -19.43 -23.87 -33.61
N HIS A 1161 -18.48 -23.07 -34.09
CA HIS A 1161 -18.09 -21.81 -33.46
C HIS A 1161 -19.24 -20.79 -33.42
N ALA A 1162 -20.05 -20.70 -34.48
CA ALA A 1162 -21.25 -19.87 -34.48
C ALA A 1162 -22.27 -20.34 -33.41
N MET A 1163 -22.53 -21.65 -33.31
CA MET A 1163 -23.37 -22.20 -32.25
C MET A 1163 -22.80 -21.93 -30.83
N ALA A 1164 -21.49 -22.00 -30.65
CA ALA A 1164 -20.85 -21.65 -29.38
C ALA A 1164 -21.09 -20.16 -29.03
N LEU A 1165 -21.01 -19.27 -30.02
CA LEU A 1165 -21.29 -17.84 -29.85
C LEU A 1165 -22.77 -17.56 -29.57
N ASP A 1166 -23.71 -18.26 -30.19
CA ASP A 1166 -25.14 -18.15 -29.87
C ASP A 1166 -25.42 -18.55 -28.40
N HIS A 1167 -24.76 -19.60 -27.91
CA HIS A 1167 -24.83 -19.98 -26.50
C HIS A 1167 -24.11 -18.99 -25.57
N ILE A 1168 -22.99 -18.40 -25.99
CA ILE A 1168 -22.24 -17.39 -25.20
C ILE A 1168 -22.98 -16.06 -25.12
N THR A 1169 -23.58 -15.59 -26.21
CA THR A 1169 -24.36 -14.34 -26.27
C THR A 1169 -25.65 -14.42 -25.43
N ALA A 1170 -26.24 -15.61 -25.28
CA ALA A 1170 -27.38 -15.84 -24.39
C ALA A 1170 -27.04 -15.75 -22.88
N ILE A 1171 -25.75 -15.77 -22.50
CA ILE A 1171 -25.30 -15.71 -21.10
C ILE A 1171 -25.25 -14.25 -20.64
N ALA A 1172 -26.24 -13.83 -19.84
CA ALA A 1172 -26.29 -12.48 -19.27
C ALA A 1172 -25.25 -12.20 -18.17
N LYS A 1173 -24.67 -13.24 -17.54
CA LYS A 1173 -23.69 -13.09 -16.46
C LYS A 1173 -22.65 -14.21 -16.48
N VAL A 1174 -21.37 -13.83 -16.57
CA VAL A 1174 -20.23 -14.76 -16.55
C VAL A 1174 -19.88 -15.13 -15.11
N ASN A 1175 -19.68 -16.42 -14.86
CA ASN A 1175 -19.20 -16.98 -13.60
C ASN A 1175 -18.36 -18.24 -13.87
N ASP A 1176 -17.72 -18.77 -12.82
CA ASP A 1176 -16.72 -19.83 -12.98
C ASP A 1176 -17.35 -21.19 -13.39
N SER A 1177 -18.69 -21.34 -13.30
CA SER A 1177 -19.42 -22.51 -13.83
C SER A 1177 -19.76 -22.43 -15.33
N ASN A 1178 -19.63 -21.26 -15.96
CA ASN A 1178 -19.88 -21.07 -17.40
C ASN A 1178 -18.69 -20.52 -18.18
N CYS A 1179 -17.60 -20.15 -17.50
CA CYS A 1179 -16.38 -19.62 -18.12
C CYS A 1179 -15.14 -19.94 -17.29
N ASP A 1180 -14.14 -20.57 -17.91
CA ASP A 1180 -12.83 -20.81 -17.31
C ASP A 1180 -11.68 -20.35 -18.23
N GLN A 1181 -10.45 -20.42 -17.73
CA GLN A 1181 -9.26 -19.96 -18.46
C GLN A 1181 -9.01 -20.77 -19.74
N GLU A 1182 -9.41 -22.05 -19.77
CA GLU A 1182 -9.31 -22.90 -20.96
C GLU A 1182 -10.28 -22.43 -22.05
N LEU A 1183 -11.55 -22.17 -21.70
CA LEU A 1183 -12.54 -21.61 -22.62
C LEU A 1183 -12.11 -20.23 -23.17
N LEU A 1184 -11.58 -19.35 -22.31
CA LEU A 1184 -11.07 -18.04 -22.72
C LEU A 1184 -9.89 -18.16 -23.70
N SER A 1185 -9.01 -19.14 -23.50
CA SER A 1185 -7.90 -19.43 -24.43
C SER A 1185 -8.40 -19.95 -25.78
N LEU A 1186 -9.36 -20.88 -25.76
CA LEU A 1186 -9.98 -21.44 -26.98
C LEU A 1186 -10.72 -20.36 -27.80
N LEU A 1187 -11.39 -19.40 -27.15
CA LEU A 1187 -12.04 -18.27 -27.82
C LEU A 1187 -11.04 -17.32 -28.51
N LEU A 1188 -9.84 -17.17 -27.97
CA LEU A 1188 -8.74 -16.40 -28.58
C LEU A 1188 -8.09 -17.18 -29.73
N ASP A 1189 -7.81 -18.48 -29.55
CA ASP A 1189 -7.28 -19.36 -30.60
C ASP A 1189 -8.23 -19.44 -31.81
N ALA A 1190 -9.54 -19.52 -31.57
CA ALA A 1190 -10.59 -19.50 -32.61
C ALA A 1190 -10.84 -18.10 -33.24
N LYS A 1191 -10.06 -17.07 -32.85
CA LYS A 1191 -10.17 -15.68 -33.34
C LYS A 1191 -11.56 -15.03 -33.17
N LEU A 1192 -12.32 -15.43 -32.15
CA LEU A 1192 -13.69 -14.96 -31.94
C LEU A 1192 -13.80 -13.68 -31.10
N LEU A 1193 -12.66 -13.07 -30.72
CA LEU A 1193 -12.58 -11.88 -29.84
C LEU A 1193 -13.54 -10.75 -30.26
N VAL A 1194 -13.57 -10.41 -31.55
CA VAL A 1194 -14.45 -9.37 -32.12
C VAL A 1194 -15.94 -9.71 -31.90
N LYS A 1195 -16.32 -10.96 -32.17
CA LYS A 1195 -17.73 -11.41 -32.01
C LYS A 1195 -18.15 -11.47 -30.54
N CYS A 1196 -17.20 -11.57 -29.61
CA CYS A 1196 -17.45 -11.54 -28.17
C CYS A 1196 -17.59 -10.12 -27.58
N LEU A 1197 -17.32 -9.04 -28.32
CA LEU A 1197 -17.34 -7.64 -27.82
C LEU A 1197 -18.61 -7.25 -27.07
N SER A 1198 -19.77 -7.60 -27.62
CA SER A 1198 -21.09 -7.30 -27.05
C SER A 1198 -21.49 -8.24 -25.90
N THR A 1199 -20.64 -9.19 -25.52
CA THR A 1199 -20.91 -10.21 -24.51
C THR A 1199 -20.17 -9.89 -23.20
N PRO A 1200 -20.68 -10.33 -22.04
CA PRO A 1200 -20.00 -10.12 -20.76
C PRO A 1200 -18.67 -10.92 -20.63
N PHE A 1201 -18.29 -11.71 -21.64
CA PHE A 1201 -16.98 -12.39 -21.69
C PHE A 1201 -15.84 -11.46 -22.11
N TYR A 1202 -16.10 -10.39 -22.86
CA TYR A 1202 -15.04 -9.52 -23.41
C TYR A 1202 -14.08 -8.95 -22.35
N PRO A 1203 -14.52 -8.43 -21.19
CA PRO A 1203 -13.59 -7.95 -20.16
C PRO A 1203 -12.69 -9.07 -19.57
N ARG A 1204 -13.20 -10.30 -19.49
CA ARG A 1204 -12.43 -11.47 -19.01
C ARG A 1204 -11.43 -11.94 -20.08
N LEU A 1205 -11.79 -11.91 -21.35
CA LEU A 1205 -10.87 -12.21 -22.48
C LEU A 1205 -9.69 -11.23 -22.51
N ILE A 1206 -9.94 -9.93 -22.41
CA ILE A 1206 -8.85 -8.92 -22.40
C ILE A 1206 -7.99 -9.05 -21.14
N GLN A 1207 -8.57 -9.35 -19.98
CA GLN A 1207 -7.79 -9.62 -18.77
C GLN A 1207 -6.90 -10.86 -18.93
N HIS A 1208 -7.43 -11.95 -19.48
CA HIS A 1208 -6.69 -13.21 -19.70
C HIS A 1208 -5.52 -13.04 -20.68
N LEU A 1209 -5.75 -12.34 -21.79
CA LEU A 1209 -4.75 -11.99 -22.79
C LEU A 1209 -3.59 -11.17 -22.19
N LEU A 1210 -3.89 -10.20 -21.33
CA LEU A 1210 -2.86 -9.35 -20.70
C LEU A 1210 -2.17 -10.01 -19.49
N ALA A 1211 -2.81 -10.98 -18.85
CA ALA A 1211 -2.30 -11.66 -17.65
C ALA A 1211 -1.43 -12.91 -17.96
N SER A 1212 -1.29 -13.28 -19.23
CA SER A 1212 -0.61 -14.50 -19.67
C SER A 1212 0.72 -14.18 -20.40
N PRO A 1213 1.83 -13.87 -19.70
CA PRO A 1213 3.12 -13.51 -20.31
C PRO A 1213 3.91 -14.71 -20.86
N GLN A 1214 3.24 -15.82 -21.20
CA GLN A 1214 3.87 -17.00 -21.79
C GLN A 1214 4.11 -16.77 -23.28
N LEU A 1215 5.31 -17.16 -23.76
CA LEU A 1215 5.87 -16.82 -25.09
C LEU A 1215 4.84 -16.77 -26.24
N GLY A 1216 4.48 -15.55 -26.67
CA GLY A 1216 4.12 -15.23 -28.06
C GLY A 1216 2.91 -15.90 -28.70
N ARG A 1217 2.02 -16.57 -27.96
CA ARG A 1217 0.88 -17.33 -28.55
C ARG A 1217 -0.16 -16.44 -29.24
N TRP A 1218 -0.44 -15.27 -28.67
CA TRP A 1218 -1.37 -14.27 -29.22
C TRP A 1218 -0.71 -12.90 -29.22
N ASP A 1219 -0.70 -12.20 -30.35
CA ASP A 1219 -0.19 -10.84 -30.45
C ASP A 1219 -1.30 -9.82 -30.17
N PRO A 1220 -1.18 -8.98 -29.13
CA PRO A 1220 -2.14 -7.90 -28.85
C PRO A 1220 -2.24 -6.87 -29.98
N GLU A 1221 -1.20 -6.67 -30.78
CA GLU A 1221 -1.19 -5.67 -31.87
C GLU A 1221 -1.95 -6.18 -33.10
N GLU A 1222 -1.74 -7.45 -33.48
CA GLU A 1222 -2.56 -8.17 -34.46
C GLU A 1222 -4.06 -8.19 -34.10
N LEU A 1223 -4.39 -8.49 -32.84
CA LEU A 1223 -5.78 -8.52 -32.37
C LEU A 1223 -6.43 -7.13 -32.29
N ALA A 1224 -5.65 -6.09 -31.97
CA ALA A 1224 -6.12 -4.71 -32.07
C ALA A 1224 -6.44 -4.31 -33.53
N ARG A 1225 -5.67 -4.78 -34.52
CA ARG A 1225 -5.97 -4.53 -35.94
C ARG A 1225 -7.28 -5.19 -36.38
N GLN A 1226 -7.52 -6.42 -35.98
CA GLN A 1226 -8.77 -7.13 -36.28
C GLN A 1226 -10.00 -6.44 -35.63
N LEU A 1227 -9.85 -5.87 -34.43
CA LEU A 1227 -10.88 -5.02 -33.81
C LEU A 1227 -11.14 -3.74 -34.62
N ARG A 1228 -10.08 -3.07 -35.11
CA ARG A 1228 -10.20 -1.86 -35.93
C ARG A 1228 -10.83 -2.13 -37.29
N GLU A 1229 -10.43 -3.19 -37.98
CA GLU A 1229 -10.99 -3.63 -39.27
C GLU A 1229 -12.49 -3.96 -39.16
N ALA A 1230 -12.94 -4.42 -37.99
CA ALA A 1230 -14.35 -4.63 -37.66
C ALA A 1230 -15.10 -3.35 -37.24
N GLY A 1231 -14.45 -2.18 -37.22
CA GLY A 1231 -15.05 -0.88 -36.88
C GLY A 1231 -14.95 -0.48 -35.40
N HIS A 1232 -14.26 -1.24 -34.56
CA HIS A 1232 -14.15 -1.02 -33.12
C HIS A 1232 -12.82 -0.31 -32.75
N GLU A 1233 -12.64 0.91 -33.24
CA GLU A 1233 -11.39 1.68 -33.06
C GLU A 1233 -11.05 1.95 -31.58
N ALA A 1234 -12.03 2.32 -30.75
CA ALA A 1234 -11.79 2.66 -29.35
C ALA A 1234 -11.33 1.42 -28.53
N GLU A 1235 -11.90 0.26 -28.82
CA GLU A 1235 -11.56 -1.01 -28.20
C GLU A 1235 -10.16 -1.49 -28.62
N ALA A 1236 -9.83 -1.35 -29.91
CA ALA A 1236 -8.49 -1.64 -30.45
C ALA A 1236 -7.40 -0.79 -29.76
N GLY A 1237 -7.60 0.51 -29.67
CA GLY A 1237 -6.64 1.41 -29.01
C GLY A 1237 -6.56 1.22 -27.50
N SER A 1238 -7.67 0.89 -26.85
CA SER A 1238 -7.71 0.52 -25.43
C SER A 1238 -6.91 -0.75 -25.16
N LEU A 1239 -6.97 -1.75 -26.06
CA LEU A 1239 -6.16 -2.96 -25.99
C LEU A 1239 -4.66 -2.65 -26.16
N LEU A 1240 -4.26 -1.83 -27.14
CA LEU A 1240 -2.86 -1.44 -27.32
C LEU A 1240 -2.29 -0.66 -26.12
N LEU A 1241 -3.02 0.32 -25.62
CA LEU A 1241 -2.64 1.05 -24.41
C LEU A 1241 -2.51 0.11 -23.21
N ALA A 1242 -3.31 -0.97 -23.18
CA ALA A 1242 -3.23 -1.98 -22.15
C ALA A 1242 -2.03 -2.91 -22.27
N ALA A 1243 -1.73 -3.40 -23.47
CA ALA A 1243 -0.58 -4.24 -23.76
C ALA A 1243 0.75 -3.51 -23.52
N ARG A 1244 0.84 -2.23 -23.91
CA ARG A 1244 2.03 -1.38 -23.72
C ARG A 1244 2.16 -0.81 -22.29
N GLY A 1245 1.43 -1.35 -21.31
CA GLY A 1245 1.60 -1.03 -19.89
C GLY A 1245 1.12 0.37 -19.46
N THR A 1246 0.39 1.11 -20.31
CA THR A 1246 -0.10 2.46 -19.99
C THR A 1246 -0.99 2.42 -18.74
N HIS A 1247 -0.80 3.32 -17.78
CA HIS A 1247 -1.61 3.34 -16.56
C HIS A 1247 -3.10 3.53 -16.86
N ARG A 1248 -4.01 2.83 -16.14
CA ARG A 1248 -5.46 2.82 -16.43
C ARG A 1248 -6.08 4.23 -16.50
N ALA A 1249 -5.62 5.17 -15.67
CA ALA A 1249 -6.11 6.56 -15.67
C ALA A 1249 -5.81 7.34 -16.96
N LEU A 1250 -4.85 6.88 -17.77
CA LEU A 1250 -4.47 7.48 -19.05
C LEU A 1250 -5.10 6.73 -20.25
N ARG A 1251 -5.93 5.70 -20.02
CA ARG A 1251 -6.68 4.96 -21.04
C ARG A 1251 -8.09 5.55 -21.21
N THR A 1252 -8.16 6.85 -21.47
CA THR A 1252 -9.43 7.54 -21.77
C THR A 1252 -9.93 7.16 -23.16
N PHE A 1253 -11.22 7.36 -23.42
CA PHE A 1253 -11.80 7.11 -24.75
C PHE A 1253 -11.06 7.87 -25.87
N SER A 1254 -10.68 9.13 -25.62
CA SER A 1254 -9.94 9.96 -26.59
C SER A 1254 -8.50 9.50 -26.83
N THR A 1255 -7.79 9.05 -25.79
CA THR A 1255 -6.42 8.50 -25.95
C THR A 1255 -6.45 7.12 -26.60
N ALA A 1256 -7.46 6.30 -26.33
CA ALA A 1256 -7.69 5.03 -27.02
C ALA A 1256 -7.94 5.25 -28.52
N LEU A 1257 -8.86 6.15 -28.89
CA LEU A 1257 -9.16 6.44 -30.30
C LEU A 1257 -7.93 7.02 -31.04
N GLY A 1258 -7.17 7.91 -30.38
CA GLY A 1258 -5.89 8.41 -30.92
C GLY A 1258 -4.80 7.34 -31.05
N ALA A 1259 -4.70 6.41 -30.08
CA ALA A 1259 -3.77 5.28 -30.14
C ALA A 1259 -4.14 4.31 -31.28
N ALA A 1260 -5.42 4.04 -31.49
CA ALA A 1260 -5.90 3.22 -32.61
C ALA A 1260 -5.65 3.86 -33.97
N GLN A 1261 -5.68 5.19 -34.08
CA GLN A 1261 -5.37 5.89 -35.34
C GLN A 1261 -3.87 6.00 -35.64
N HIS A 1262 -3.00 5.88 -34.63
CA HIS A 1262 -1.56 6.09 -34.75
C HIS A 1262 -0.73 4.78 -34.71
N TRP A 1263 -1.20 3.75 -34.02
CA TRP A 1263 -0.44 2.50 -33.80
C TRP A 1263 -1.03 1.28 -34.50
N VAL A 1264 -2.30 1.37 -34.92
CA VAL A 1264 -3.00 0.45 -35.84
C VAL A 1264 -3.22 1.17 -37.17
#